data_AF-A0A2V8EA47-F1
#
_entry.id   AF-A0A2V8EA47-F1
#
_cell.length_a   1.000
_cell.length_b   1.000
_cell.length_c   1.000
_cell.angle_alpha   90.00
_cell.angle_beta   90.00
_cell.angle_gamma   90.00
#
_symmetry.space_group_name_H-M   'P 1'
#
loop_
_entity.id
_entity.type
_entity.pdbx_description
1 polymer ?
#
loop_
_entity_poly.entity_id
_entity_poly.type
_entity_poly.pdbx_seq_one_letter_code
_entity_poly.pdbx_strand_id
1 'polypeptide(L)'
;MQVSAFDPPASHVQTFMEHAARLDARYRGGEIHAHVSAALNDRDRPLDALVEQFLPTSHAALAAASRSLFFSLPVAFDPTESIGPYLAIVDRDPAGDPYRFLDMGALIATQAFGENDPAVVRAVLESLPFVVSRYAHSEYQTTLSLRLKAELNRVAPAGTPRHFIVNTGAEAVENAIKAVLLNRVLTSDDRDGGFVVSFEGAFHGRTLGSLAVTHRKKARLGFPTFDWPHIPFPVEEPGSPKETARREERSLKQLWDLLVSGRLPHADKSRDTFQREMEALDEFLARPGVETCESPAVQAFVQTQRALLTPDVVRRARRVAAVLVEPIQGEGGVRMASARFMRKLRLLTRVYDVPLIFDEVQTGWGMTGRMWAHEHFELPCPPDLVTWAKKAQNGVLFVSEALATFFQEEKKFNTTWEGDSVGMVRLISLLDKLDLEQVRRTGERARTGLEALAREYPEILKHVRGAGVMLGFDVQRADLCDALHDRTFRRGLVLLPAGERTLRFYPRYDTEPYAIDEALSIMRAAVEDLVGGGIGADVTPTPKVRVGTLAIPLDTVDVVELTPATFAAHRLQVMEVEQERYGAAVSYPPDVLRSGQRPLLQYPVETFDATMAYPRAIGVALRDRVSGRFLAYGIGSALENHDEEGVASDPRFGENNTFYLQATATLPTVQNEVDIENRLLDAIYERATAAGFAYLSTLVEDRLRETGPPWLRDAAVLEQVDNYLRSGMRFAYFQAALKPASAAVPAS
;
A
#
# COMPACT_ATOMS: atom_id res chain seq x y z
N MET A 1 14.26 25.03 23.76
CA MET A 1 13.59 26.35 23.71
C MET A 1 12.85 26.54 25.03
N GLN A 2 13.33 27.44 25.90
CA GLN A 2 12.64 27.77 27.15
C GLN A 2 11.36 28.54 26.78
N VAL A 3 10.20 27.96 27.10
CA VAL A 3 8.90 28.62 26.91
C VAL A 3 8.78 29.71 27.98
N SER A 4 8.73 30.96 27.51
CA SER A 4 8.38 32.13 28.33
C SER A 4 7.04 31.91 29.03
N ALA A 5 7.00 32.08 30.34
CA ALA A 5 5.88 31.70 31.21
C ALA A 5 4.79 32.78 31.38
N PHE A 6 4.60 33.71 30.42
CA PHE A 6 3.70 34.86 30.63
C PHE A 6 2.85 35.31 29.44
N ASP A 7 2.53 34.43 28.49
CA ASP A 7 1.34 34.66 27.65
C ASP A 7 0.15 33.85 28.21
N PRO A 8 -1.02 34.47 28.47
CA PRO A 8 -2.16 33.74 28.97
C PRO A 8 -2.57 32.67 27.94
N PRO A 9 -2.80 31.40 28.33
CA PRO A 9 -3.16 30.32 27.40
C PRO A 9 -4.33 30.64 26.45
N ALA A 10 -5.22 31.54 26.87
CA ALA A 10 -6.32 32.06 26.05
C ALA A 10 -5.86 32.85 24.80
N SER A 11 -4.74 33.59 24.87
CA SER A 11 -4.23 34.37 23.74
C SER A 11 -3.71 33.46 22.62
N HIS A 12 -3.08 32.34 22.95
CA HIS A 12 -2.59 31.36 21.97
C HIS A 12 -3.72 30.64 21.24
N VAL A 13 -4.78 30.24 21.95
CA VAL A 13 -5.96 29.60 21.32
C VAL A 13 -6.67 30.56 20.38
N GLN A 14 -6.86 31.82 20.81
CA GLN A 14 -7.44 32.84 19.95
C GLN A 14 -6.58 33.11 18.71
N THR A 15 -5.26 33.23 18.88
CA THR A 15 -4.31 33.41 17.77
C THR A 15 -4.39 32.26 16.78
N PHE A 16 -4.49 31.01 17.25
CA PHE A 16 -4.66 29.84 16.38
C PHE A 16 -5.99 29.87 15.62
N MET A 17 -7.09 30.23 16.28
CA MET A 17 -8.40 30.35 15.64
C MET A 17 -8.40 31.43 14.54
N GLU A 18 -7.79 32.59 14.81
CA GLU A 18 -7.65 33.67 13.83
C GLU A 18 -6.76 33.25 12.66
N HIS A 19 -5.69 32.49 12.93
CA HIS A 19 -4.84 31.91 11.90
C HIS A 19 -5.58 30.92 11.01
N ALA A 20 -6.29 29.95 11.58
CA ALA A 20 -7.08 28.97 10.84
C ALA A 20 -8.18 29.64 10.00
N ALA A 21 -8.88 30.64 10.55
CA ALA A 21 -9.88 31.41 9.82
C ALA A 21 -9.28 32.21 8.65
N ARG A 22 -8.08 32.77 8.84
CA ARG A 22 -7.36 33.47 7.75
C ARG A 22 -6.94 32.50 6.65
N LEU A 23 -6.43 31.32 7.00
CA LEU A 23 -6.09 30.30 6.01
C LEU A 23 -7.33 29.81 5.25
N ASP A 24 -8.44 29.55 5.94
CA ASP A 24 -9.70 29.15 5.32
C ASP A 24 -10.20 30.24 4.34
N ALA A 25 -10.19 31.51 4.75
CA ALA A 25 -10.58 32.61 3.86
C ALA A 25 -9.72 32.69 2.59
N ARG A 26 -8.41 32.50 2.71
CA ARG A 26 -7.48 32.44 1.56
C ARG A 26 -7.74 31.22 0.67
N TYR A 27 -7.97 30.05 1.26
CA TYR A 27 -8.30 28.83 0.53
C TYR A 27 -9.61 28.99 -0.24
N ARG A 28 -10.67 29.49 0.40
CA ARG A 28 -11.96 29.77 -0.25
C ARG A 28 -11.86 30.89 -1.29
N GLY A 29 -10.93 31.83 -1.11
CA GLY A 29 -10.61 32.90 -2.06
C GLY A 29 -9.78 32.48 -3.27
N GLY A 30 -9.29 31.23 -3.33
CA GLY A 30 -8.43 30.76 -4.43
C GLY A 30 -6.98 31.23 -4.34
N GLU A 31 -6.49 31.54 -3.13
CA GLU A 31 -5.13 32.08 -2.91
C GLU A 31 -4.14 31.06 -2.33
N ILE A 32 -4.58 29.81 -2.12
CA ILE A 32 -3.74 28.72 -1.60
C ILE A 32 -3.54 27.70 -2.71
N HIS A 33 -2.28 27.36 -2.98
CA HIS A 33 -1.88 26.45 -4.04
C HIS A 33 -0.85 25.44 -3.54
N ALA A 34 -0.62 24.39 -4.33
CA ALA A 34 0.52 23.51 -4.15
C ALA A 34 1.79 24.34 -4.35
N HIS A 35 2.70 24.24 -3.38
CA HIS A 35 3.94 25.00 -3.36
C HIS A 35 5.02 24.09 -2.82
N VAL A 36 5.95 23.67 -3.66
CA VAL A 36 7.03 22.76 -3.27
C VAL A 36 8.36 23.28 -3.77
N SER A 37 9.45 22.81 -3.17
CA SER A 37 10.80 23.19 -3.63
C SER A 37 10.97 22.81 -5.10
N ALA A 38 11.35 23.79 -5.93
CA ALA A 38 11.59 23.58 -7.36
C ALA A 38 12.66 22.51 -7.62
N ALA A 39 13.58 22.30 -6.67
CA ALA A 39 14.61 21.28 -6.74
C ALA A 39 14.06 19.84 -6.76
N LEU A 40 12.84 19.61 -6.26
CA LEU A 40 12.20 18.29 -6.33
C LEU A 40 11.91 17.84 -7.77
N ASN A 41 11.83 18.80 -8.72
CA ASN A 41 11.63 18.51 -10.13
C ASN A 41 12.89 17.95 -10.82
N ASP A 42 14.04 17.93 -10.15
CA ASP A 42 15.24 17.26 -10.65
C ASP A 42 15.02 15.75 -10.68
N ARG A 43 14.78 15.24 -11.89
CA ARG A 43 14.41 13.85 -12.14
C ARG A 43 15.59 12.90 -12.20
N ASP A 44 16.78 13.43 -12.44
CA ASP A 44 18.00 12.64 -12.58
C ASP A 44 18.56 12.28 -11.18
N ARG A 45 17.97 12.84 -10.13
CA ARG A 45 18.33 12.60 -8.73
C ARG A 45 17.25 11.83 -7.96
N PRO A 46 17.65 10.88 -7.09
CA PRO A 46 16.73 10.21 -6.20
C PRO A 46 16.00 11.18 -5.28
N LEU A 47 14.71 10.96 -5.06
CA LEU A 47 13.87 11.83 -4.24
C LEU A 47 14.42 11.96 -2.81
N ASP A 48 14.94 10.89 -2.24
CA ASP A 48 15.49 10.88 -0.87
C ASP A 48 16.70 11.82 -0.73
N ALA A 49 17.57 11.87 -1.74
CA ALA A 49 18.72 12.78 -1.76
C ALA A 49 18.28 14.26 -1.92
N LEU A 50 17.21 14.49 -2.68
CA LEU A 50 16.63 15.84 -2.82
C LEU A 50 15.94 16.28 -1.53
N VAL A 51 15.25 15.38 -0.85
CA VAL A 51 14.63 15.64 0.46
C VAL A 51 15.72 15.97 1.49
N GLU A 52 16.79 15.18 1.56
CA GLU A 52 17.90 15.45 2.48
C GLU A 52 18.52 16.84 2.25
N GLN A 53 18.76 17.21 0.99
CA GLN A 53 19.41 18.47 0.66
C GLN A 53 18.47 19.68 0.76
N PHE A 54 17.23 19.55 0.29
CA PHE A 54 16.34 20.69 0.06
C PHE A 54 15.15 20.76 1.02
N LEU A 55 14.89 19.69 1.79
CA LEU A 55 13.88 19.62 2.85
C LEU A 55 14.53 19.11 4.16
N PRO A 56 15.57 19.80 4.67
CA PRO A 56 16.41 19.32 5.77
C PRO A 56 15.62 19.13 7.08
N THR A 57 14.53 19.87 7.29
CA THR A 57 13.72 19.76 8.51
C THR A 57 12.89 18.49 8.49
N SER A 58 12.23 18.19 7.37
CA SER A 58 11.57 16.90 7.14
C SER A 58 12.54 15.74 7.28
N HIS A 59 13.71 15.83 6.62
CA HIS A 59 14.73 14.80 6.71
C HIS A 59 15.15 14.55 8.15
N ALA A 60 15.48 15.59 8.91
CA ALA A 60 15.89 15.47 10.31
C ALA A 60 14.79 14.86 11.20
N ALA A 61 13.53 15.26 11.01
CA ALA A 61 12.40 14.71 11.76
C ALA A 61 12.21 13.20 11.51
N LEU A 62 12.29 12.78 10.24
CA LEU A 62 12.19 11.37 9.85
C LEU A 62 13.40 10.57 10.35
N ALA A 63 14.60 11.13 10.25
CA ALA A 63 15.83 10.51 10.76
C ALA A 63 15.78 10.31 12.29
N ALA A 64 15.29 11.31 13.03
CA ALA A 64 15.10 11.20 14.48
C ALA A 64 14.09 10.11 14.87
N ALA A 65 13.09 9.85 14.01
CA ALA A 65 12.09 8.81 14.19
C ALA A 65 12.48 7.44 13.59
N SER A 66 13.65 7.31 12.95
CA SER A 66 14.09 6.14 12.13
C SER A 66 13.99 4.77 12.81
N ARG A 67 13.88 4.71 14.15
CA ARG A 67 13.61 3.47 14.90
C ARG A 67 12.17 2.96 14.70
N SER A 68 11.27 3.77 14.15
CA SER A 68 9.92 3.35 13.76
C SER A 68 10.00 2.48 12.50
N LEU A 69 9.16 1.45 12.47
CA LEU A 69 9.18 0.45 11.40
C LEU A 69 8.49 0.91 10.12
N PHE A 70 7.80 2.05 10.09
CA PHE A 70 7.03 2.46 8.91
C PHE A 70 6.99 3.97 8.73
N PHE A 71 7.40 4.43 7.55
CA PHE A 71 7.13 5.77 7.03
C PHE A 71 6.62 5.65 5.60
N SER A 72 5.52 6.31 5.24
CA SER A 72 4.95 6.20 3.90
C SER A 72 5.43 7.27 2.92
N LEU A 73 5.65 8.50 3.40
CA LEU A 73 6.02 9.66 2.56
C LEU A 73 7.33 10.26 3.09
N PRO A 74 8.19 10.80 2.21
CA PRO A 74 9.52 11.26 2.58
C PRO A 74 9.52 12.71 3.10
N VAL A 75 8.39 13.19 3.63
CA VAL A 75 8.23 14.54 4.18
C VAL A 75 7.50 14.49 5.51
N ALA A 76 7.74 15.47 6.38
CA ALA A 76 7.03 15.62 7.64
C ALA A 76 5.96 16.70 7.52
N PHE A 77 4.69 16.31 7.67
CA PHE A 77 3.56 17.25 7.60
C PHE A 77 3.45 18.11 8.86
N ASP A 78 3.10 19.37 8.67
CA ASP A 78 2.74 20.33 9.71
C ASP A 78 1.25 20.68 9.57
N PRO A 79 0.38 20.03 10.37
CA PRO A 79 -1.05 20.31 10.32
C PRO A 79 -1.39 21.75 10.70
N THR A 80 -0.52 22.51 11.37
CA THR A 80 -0.84 23.88 11.82
C THR A 80 -0.95 24.88 10.66
N GLU A 81 -0.31 24.57 9.53
CA GLU A 81 -0.27 25.40 8.32
C GLU A 81 -1.07 24.81 7.15
N SER A 82 -1.69 23.64 7.38
CA SER A 82 -2.52 22.92 6.40
C SER A 82 -3.93 23.52 6.33
N ILE A 83 -4.57 23.48 5.17
CA ILE A 83 -5.94 23.99 5.00
C ILE A 83 -6.60 23.35 3.78
N GLY A 84 -7.89 23.02 3.87
CA GLY A 84 -8.58 22.43 2.73
C GLY A 84 -7.92 21.10 2.32
N PRO A 85 -7.69 20.84 1.02
CA PRO A 85 -6.93 19.68 0.56
C PRO A 85 -5.41 19.90 0.57
N TYR A 86 -4.90 21.04 1.04
CA TYR A 86 -3.48 21.39 1.00
C TYR A 86 -2.80 21.05 2.33
N LEU A 87 -1.90 20.07 2.30
CA LEU A 87 -1.10 19.61 3.43
C LEU A 87 0.24 20.32 3.46
N ALA A 88 0.45 21.18 4.45
CA ALA A 88 1.72 21.83 4.67
C ALA A 88 2.74 20.86 5.27
N ILE A 89 4.02 21.08 4.97
CA ILE A 89 5.14 20.39 5.61
C ILE A 89 5.90 21.33 6.54
N VAL A 90 6.74 20.76 7.39
CA VAL A 90 7.56 21.51 8.36
C VAL A 90 8.61 22.41 7.69
N ASP A 91 8.99 22.09 6.45
CA ASP A 91 9.94 22.89 5.67
C ASP A 91 9.28 24.12 5.05
N ARG A 92 10.06 25.19 4.94
CA ARG A 92 9.64 26.49 4.42
C ARG A 92 10.58 26.90 3.29
N ASP A 93 10.08 27.75 2.41
CA ASP A 93 10.89 28.38 1.38
C ASP A 93 11.79 29.49 1.98
N PRO A 94 12.70 30.10 1.18
CA PRO A 94 13.58 31.16 1.67
C PRO A 94 12.85 32.42 2.17
N ALA A 95 11.59 32.65 1.78
CA ALA A 95 10.77 33.75 2.27
C ALA A 95 10.06 33.39 3.60
N GLY A 96 10.10 32.13 4.01
CA GLY A 96 9.46 31.61 5.22
C GLY A 96 8.05 31.10 4.99
N ASP A 97 7.58 31.06 3.74
CA ASP A 97 6.28 30.49 3.41
C ASP A 97 6.37 28.95 3.47
N PRO A 98 5.36 28.26 4.03
CA PRO A 98 5.40 26.82 4.15
C PRO A 98 5.15 26.15 2.79
N TYR A 99 5.91 25.09 2.52
CA TYR A 99 5.64 24.23 1.38
C TYR A 99 4.34 23.44 1.62
N ARG A 100 3.52 23.28 0.58
CA ARG A 100 2.21 22.62 0.60
C ARG A 100 2.07 21.62 -0.54
N PHE A 101 1.56 20.45 -0.19
CA PHE A 101 1.17 19.40 -1.11
C PHE A 101 -0.36 19.37 -1.23
N LEU A 102 -0.87 19.31 -2.44
CA LEU A 102 -2.28 19.07 -2.72
C LEU A 102 -2.59 17.58 -2.60
N ASP A 103 -3.46 17.21 -1.67
CA ASP A 103 -3.81 15.82 -1.37
C ASP A 103 -5.11 15.39 -2.06
N MET A 104 -4.96 14.54 -3.08
CA MET A 104 -6.04 13.81 -3.74
C MET A 104 -6.07 12.33 -3.30
N GLY A 105 -5.59 12.04 -2.09
CA GLY A 105 -5.71 10.76 -1.40
C GLY A 105 -6.71 10.76 -0.24
N ALA A 106 -7.22 11.92 0.18
CA ALA A 106 -8.16 12.05 1.30
C ALA A 106 -7.64 11.49 2.63
N LEU A 107 -6.33 11.62 2.87
CA LEU A 107 -5.61 10.93 3.96
C LEU A 107 -5.98 9.43 4.02
N ILE A 108 -5.90 8.75 2.86
CA ILE A 108 -6.35 7.36 2.67
C ILE A 108 -7.87 7.24 2.90
N ALA A 109 -8.62 8.16 2.29
CA ALA A 109 -10.08 8.27 2.38
C ALA A 109 -10.66 8.42 3.81
N THR A 110 -9.84 8.86 4.77
CA THR A 110 -10.25 9.11 6.16
C THR A 110 -10.86 10.48 6.38
N GLN A 111 -10.55 11.43 5.50
CA GLN A 111 -10.97 12.81 5.66
C GLN A 111 -11.99 13.18 4.59
N ALA A 112 -13.23 13.38 5.00
CA ALA A 112 -14.31 13.77 4.11
C ALA A 112 -14.19 15.24 3.67
N PHE A 113 -13.78 16.11 4.59
CA PHE A 113 -13.63 17.56 4.40
C PHE A 113 -12.16 17.95 4.55
N GLY A 114 -11.83 19.20 4.25
CA GLY A 114 -10.46 19.70 4.34
C GLY A 114 -9.88 19.81 5.76
N GLU A 115 -8.56 20.02 5.82
CA GLU A 115 -7.81 20.37 7.03
C GLU A 115 -8.30 21.68 7.64
N ASN A 116 -8.16 21.79 8.97
CA ASN A 116 -8.38 23.01 9.76
C ASN A 116 -9.67 23.77 9.48
N ASP A 117 -10.77 23.05 9.25
CA ASP A 117 -12.10 23.64 9.22
C ASP A 117 -12.39 24.43 10.52
N PRO A 118 -12.66 25.75 10.46
CA PRO A 118 -12.80 26.57 11.66
C PRO A 118 -13.93 26.12 12.61
N ALA A 119 -14.99 25.51 12.08
CA ALA A 119 -16.09 25.01 12.90
C ALA A 119 -15.71 23.71 13.63
N VAL A 120 -14.97 22.82 12.97
CA VAL A 120 -14.45 21.58 13.58
C VAL A 120 -13.40 21.90 14.64
N VAL A 121 -12.46 22.80 14.34
CA VAL A 121 -11.43 23.24 15.31
C VAL A 121 -12.10 23.82 16.56
N ARG A 122 -13.07 24.73 16.38
CA ARG A 122 -13.85 25.29 17.49
C ARG A 122 -14.53 24.19 18.31
N ALA A 123 -15.19 23.23 17.67
CA ALA A 123 -15.89 22.16 18.37
C ALA A 123 -14.95 21.28 19.20
N VAL A 124 -13.74 21.00 18.72
CA VAL A 124 -12.72 20.28 19.48
C VAL A 124 -12.28 21.08 20.71
N LEU A 125 -12.01 22.37 20.56
CA LEU A 125 -11.61 23.26 21.66
C LEU A 125 -12.71 23.41 22.72
N GLU A 126 -13.96 23.56 22.30
CA GLU A 126 -15.12 23.64 23.20
C GLU A 126 -15.37 22.30 23.92
N SER A 127 -14.91 21.19 23.34
CA SER A 127 -15.07 19.84 23.90
C SER A 127 -13.88 19.35 24.73
N LEU A 128 -12.89 20.20 25.04
CA LEU A 128 -11.70 19.83 25.80
C LEU A 128 -11.99 19.01 27.08
N PRO A 129 -13.01 19.31 27.90
CA PRO A 129 -13.35 18.51 29.07
C PRO A 129 -13.63 17.02 28.78
N PHE A 130 -14.07 16.67 27.56
CA PHE A 130 -14.37 15.29 27.15
C PHE A 130 -13.18 14.55 26.54
N VAL A 131 -12.10 15.27 26.18
CA VAL A 131 -10.97 14.72 25.41
C VAL A 131 -9.63 14.74 26.15
N VAL A 132 -9.51 15.52 27.24
CA VAL A 132 -8.29 15.52 28.09
C VAL A 132 -8.05 14.13 28.70
N SER A 133 -9.12 13.46 29.14
CA SER A 133 -9.07 12.07 29.61
C SER A 133 -9.61 11.13 28.53
N ARG A 134 -8.97 9.97 28.38
CA ARG A 134 -9.48 8.91 27.51
C ARG A 134 -10.43 8.01 28.29
N TYR A 135 -11.73 8.21 28.10
CA TYR A 135 -12.77 7.42 28.76
C TYR A 135 -12.90 6.01 28.16
N ALA A 136 -13.17 5.04 29.04
CA ALA A 136 -13.54 3.69 28.65
C ALA A 136 -15.06 3.62 28.44
N HIS A 137 -15.55 4.10 27.28
CA HIS A 137 -16.99 4.30 27.03
C HIS A 137 -17.81 3.00 27.04
N SER A 138 -17.15 1.84 26.96
CA SER A 138 -17.78 0.54 27.15
C SER A 138 -18.43 0.38 28.53
N GLU A 139 -17.86 1.03 29.55
CA GLU A 139 -18.34 0.97 30.94
C GLU A 139 -18.78 2.35 31.46
N TYR A 140 -18.04 3.40 31.10
CA TYR A 140 -18.22 4.76 31.60
C TYR A 140 -18.70 5.69 30.48
N GLN A 141 -19.97 5.58 30.13
CA GLN A 141 -20.58 6.40 29.08
C GLN A 141 -20.60 7.88 29.49
N THR A 142 -20.26 8.75 28.56
CA THR A 142 -20.31 10.21 28.72
C THR A 142 -21.48 10.78 27.93
N THR A 143 -21.85 12.04 28.21
CA THR A 143 -22.85 12.74 27.40
C THR A 143 -22.44 12.84 25.93
N LEU A 144 -21.14 12.93 25.64
CA LEU A 144 -20.60 12.89 24.28
C LEU A 144 -20.81 11.53 23.60
N SER A 145 -20.48 10.42 24.27
CA SER A 145 -20.65 9.09 23.64
C SER A 145 -22.12 8.71 23.48
N LEU A 146 -22.98 9.11 24.42
CA LEU A 146 -24.43 8.97 24.26
C LEU A 146 -24.99 9.81 23.10
N ARG A 147 -24.50 11.05 22.93
CA ARG A 147 -24.87 11.90 21.80
C ARG A 147 -24.43 11.28 20.47
N LEU A 148 -23.20 10.76 20.38
CA LEU A 148 -22.76 10.06 19.17
C LEU A 148 -23.67 8.88 18.85
N LYS A 149 -24.00 8.04 19.83
CA LYS A 149 -24.92 6.90 19.65
C LYS A 149 -26.29 7.36 19.13
N ALA A 150 -26.81 8.48 19.65
CA ALA A 150 -28.05 9.07 19.13
C ALA A 150 -27.93 9.55 17.67
N GLU A 151 -26.84 10.21 17.31
CA GLU A 151 -26.58 10.66 15.93
C GLU A 151 -26.39 9.49 14.96
N LEU A 152 -25.80 8.37 15.40
CA LEU A 152 -25.66 7.16 14.58
C LEU A 152 -27.02 6.58 14.16
N ASN A 153 -28.07 6.71 14.99
CA ASN A 153 -29.42 6.30 14.61
C ASN A 153 -29.95 7.06 13.39
N ARG A 154 -29.56 8.33 13.23
CA ARG A 154 -30.00 9.19 12.12
C ARG A 154 -29.40 8.77 10.78
N VAL A 155 -28.19 8.19 10.81
CA VAL A 155 -27.42 7.83 9.62
C VAL A 155 -27.38 6.32 9.36
N ALA A 156 -27.98 5.50 10.22
CA ALA A 156 -27.97 4.06 10.10
C ALA A 156 -28.47 3.61 8.71
N PRO A 157 -27.77 2.70 8.02
CA PRO A 157 -28.26 2.14 6.76
C PRO A 157 -29.60 1.42 6.95
N ALA A 158 -30.41 1.40 5.90
CA ALA A 158 -31.69 0.70 5.90
C ALA A 158 -31.51 -0.78 6.29
N GLY A 159 -32.39 -1.30 7.15
CA GLY A 159 -32.35 -2.69 7.63
C GLY A 159 -31.31 -3.01 8.70
N THR A 160 -30.42 -2.08 9.05
CA THR A 160 -29.38 -2.28 10.08
C THR A 160 -29.46 -1.20 11.17
N PRO A 161 -30.53 -1.17 11.99
CA PRO A 161 -30.79 -0.06 12.91
C PRO A 161 -29.95 -0.09 14.19
N ARG A 162 -29.32 -1.22 14.54
CA ARG A 162 -28.49 -1.36 15.74
C ARG A 162 -27.05 -1.00 15.41
N HIS A 163 -26.32 -0.42 16.35
CA HIS A 163 -24.92 -0.09 16.12
C HIS A 163 -24.00 -0.46 17.30
N PHE A 164 -22.75 -0.78 16.97
CA PHE A 164 -21.67 -1.01 17.93
C PHE A 164 -20.42 -0.24 17.50
N ILE A 165 -19.75 0.43 18.43
CA ILE A 165 -18.61 1.31 18.15
C ILE A 165 -17.31 0.64 18.63
N VAL A 166 -16.26 0.79 17.84
CA VAL A 166 -14.90 0.29 18.09
C VAL A 166 -13.89 1.32 17.60
N ASN A 167 -12.59 1.06 17.72
CA ASN A 167 -11.57 2.09 17.46
C ASN A 167 -11.16 2.18 15.98
N THR A 168 -11.24 1.07 15.24
CA THR A 168 -10.71 1.00 13.87
C THR A 168 -11.63 0.24 12.92
N GLY A 169 -11.42 0.42 11.61
CA GLY A 169 -12.14 -0.35 10.58
C GLY A 169 -11.85 -1.85 10.65
N ALA A 170 -10.62 -2.25 10.96
CA ALA A 170 -10.27 -3.66 11.12
C ALA A 170 -11.00 -4.27 12.34
N GLU A 171 -11.11 -3.55 13.45
CA GLU A 171 -11.92 -3.97 14.60
C GLU A 171 -13.42 -4.07 14.25
N ALA A 172 -13.92 -3.19 13.38
CA ALA A 172 -15.32 -3.25 12.93
C ALA A 172 -15.56 -4.52 12.11
N VAL A 173 -14.65 -4.86 11.20
CA VAL A 173 -14.68 -6.12 10.44
C VAL A 173 -14.56 -7.34 11.36
N GLU A 174 -13.65 -7.33 12.33
CA GLU A 174 -13.50 -8.43 13.32
C GLU A 174 -14.78 -8.68 14.11
N ASN A 175 -15.44 -7.62 14.57
CA ASN A 175 -16.70 -7.76 15.30
C ASN A 175 -17.87 -8.16 14.38
N ALA A 176 -17.83 -7.81 13.09
CA ALA A 176 -18.78 -8.31 12.10
C ALA A 176 -18.62 -9.82 11.90
N ILE A 177 -17.38 -10.29 11.76
CA ILE A 177 -17.02 -11.71 11.68
C ILE A 177 -17.50 -12.46 12.93
N LYS A 178 -17.23 -11.92 14.12
CA LYS A 178 -17.69 -12.52 15.39
C LYS A 178 -19.21 -12.62 15.46
N ALA A 179 -19.94 -11.59 15.04
CA ALA A 179 -21.40 -11.57 15.06
C ALA A 179 -21.99 -12.70 14.20
N VAL A 180 -21.49 -12.88 12.98
CA VAL A 180 -22.01 -13.92 12.07
C VAL A 180 -21.57 -15.32 12.47
N LEU A 181 -20.36 -15.51 12.99
CA LEU A 181 -19.91 -16.80 13.51
C LEU A 181 -20.71 -17.22 14.75
N LEU A 182 -20.93 -16.29 15.69
CA LEU A 182 -21.71 -16.56 16.88
C LEU A 182 -23.17 -16.86 16.54
N ASN A 183 -23.77 -16.10 15.61
CA ASN A 183 -25.09 -16.42 15.06
C ASN A 183 -25.15 -17.87 14.56
N ARG A 184 -24.14 -18.36 13.83
CA ARG A 184 -24.12 -19.76 13.35
C ARG A 184 -24.05 -20.78 14.48
N VAL A 185 -23.17 -20.57 15.44
CA VAL A 185 -23.00 -21.49 16.57
C VAL A 185 -24.27 -21.55 17.43
N LEU A 186 -25.00 -20.44 17.59
CA LEU A 186 -26.20 -20.38 18.42
C LEU A 186 -27.49 -20.81 17.70
N THR A 187 -27.53 -20.75 16.37
CA THR A 187 -28.72 -21.10 15.57
C THR A 187 -28.61 -22.45 14.87
N SER A 188 -27.53 -23.20 15.10
CA SER A 188 -27.34 -24.53 14.52
C SER A 188 -26.84 -25.53 15.55
N ASP A 189 -27.17 -26.82 15.34
CA ASP A 189 -26.67 -27.93 16.16
C ASP A 189 -25.19 -28.25 15.89
N ASP A 190 -24.59 -27.61 14.88
CA ASP A 190 -23.20 -27.78 14.47
C ASP A 190 -22.31 -26.75 15.18
N ARG A 191 -21.43 -27.24 16.06
CA ARG A 191 -20.53 -26.41 16.87
C ARG A 191 -19.17 -26.16 16.20
N ASP A 192 -18.90 -26.74 15.02
CA ASP A 192 -17.59 -26.63 14.35
C ASP A 192 -17.36 -25.25 13.72
N GLY A 193 -18.32 -24.32 13.85
CA GLY A 193 -18.24 -22.97 13.31
C GLY A 193 -18.43 -22.92 11.79
N GLY A 194 -18.13 -21.77 11.19
CA GLY A 194 -18.29 -21.55 9.75
C GLY A 194 -17.12 -20.78 9.15
N PHE A 195 -17.16 -20.58 7.84
CA PHE A 195 -16.21 -19.74 7.11
C PHE A 195 -16.93 -18.54 6.48
N VAL A 196 -16.21 -17.43 6.34
CA VAL A 196 -16.70 -16.24 5.62
C VAL A 196 -16.20 -16.31 4.17
N VAL A 197 -17.07 -16.05 3.21
CA VAL A 197 -16.68 -15.92 1.80
C VAL A 197 -16.36 -14.45 1.54
N SER A 198 -15.14 -14.18 1.08
CA SER A 198 -14.75 -12.85 0.58
C SER A 198 -14.36 -12.94 -0.90
N PHE A 199 -13.82 -11.88 -1.46
CA PHE A 199 -13.58 -11.71 -2.89
C PHE A 199 -12.11 -11.49 -3.21
N GLU A 200 -11.70 -11.93 -4.40
CA GLU A 200 -10.37 -11.64 -4.94
C GLU A 200 -10.13 -10.13 -5.01
N GLY A 201 -8.97 -9.73 -4.49
CA GLY A 201 -8.47 -8.36 -4.31
C GLY A 201 -9.25 -7.47 -3.34
N ALA A 202 -10.06 -8.07 -2.46
CA ALA A 202 -10.66 -7.37 -1.34
C ALA A 202 -9.61 -6.96 -0.28
N PHE A 203 -9.90 -5.89 0.46
CA PHE A 203 -9.12 -5.43 1.60
C PHE A 203 -10.03 -5.01 2.76
N HIS A 204 -9.99 -5.78 3.84
CA HIS A 204 -10.84 -5.57 5.02
C HIS A 204 -10.05 -5.31 6.31
N GLY A 205 -8.72 -5.29 6.23
CA GLY A 205 -7.84 -4.97 7.35
C GLY A 205 -6.59 -5.83 7.42
N ARG A 206 -5.86 -5.70 8.54
CA ARG A 206 -4.59 -6.40 8.80
C ARG A 206 -4.53 -7.07 10.17
N THR A 207 -5.63 -7.13 10.91
CA THR A 207 -5.76 -7.97 12.12
C THR A 207 -6.01 -9.42 11.71
N LEU A 208 -5.73 -10.43 12.54
CA LEU A 208 -5.71 -11.83 12.10
C LEU A 208 -7.02 -12.32 11.44
N GLY A 209 -8.20 -11.90 11.92
CA GLY A 209 -9.49 -12.24 11.32
C GLY A 209 -9.80 -11.42 10.07
N SER A 210 -9.59 -10.10 10.10
CA SER A 210 -9.76 -9.25 8.91
C SER A 210 -8.77 -9.59 7.78
N LEU A 211 -7.61 -10.12 8.13
CA LEU A 211 -6.59 -10.63 7.22
C LEU A 211 -7.06 -11.92 6.53
N ALA A 212 -7.89 -12.74 7.19
CA ALA A 212 -8.45 -13.97 6.63
C ALA A 212 -9.42 -13.70 5.47
N VAL A 213 -10.04 -12.53 5.44
CA VAL A 213 -10.93 -12.07 4.37
C VAL A 213 -10.25 -11.05 3.44
N THR A 214 -9.01 -10.63 3.71
CA THR A 214 -8.24 -9.76 2.82
C THR A 214 -7.45 -10.60 1.82
N HIS A 215 -7.67 -10.41 0.51
CA HIS A 215 -7.12 -11.30 -0.51
C HIS A 215 -5.59 -11.19 -0.69
N ARG A 216 -4.99 -10.04 -0.40
CA ARG A 216 -3.59 -9.72 -0.80
C ARG A 216 -2.60 -10.77 -0.28
N LYS A 217 -2.20 -11.73 -1.13
CA LYS A 217 -1.36 -12.90 -0.77
C LYS A 217 -0.09 -12.52 0.00
N LYS A 218 0.65 -11.49 -0.47
CA LYS A 218 1.85 -10.98 0.22
C LYS A 218 1.57 -10.51 1.65
N ALA A 219 0.39 -9.96 1.93
CA ALA A 219 0.03 -9.49 3.26
C ALA A 219 -0.33 -10.64 4.22
N ARG A 220 -0.72 -11.82 3.69
CA ARG A 220 -1.06 -13.02 4.48
C ARG A 220 0.13 -13.93 4.73
N LEU A 221 1.20 -13.80 3.94
CA LEU A 221 2.35 -14.69 3.98
C LEU A 221 2.98 -14.70 5.38
N GLY A 222 3.10 -15.89 5.97
CA GLY A 222 3.74 -16.09 7.28
C GLY A 222 2.85 -15.86 8.50
N PHE A 223 1.60 -15.41 8.35
CA PHE A 223 0.68 -15.20 9.48
C PHE A 223 -0.27 -16.39 9.69
N PRO A 224 -0.50 -16.84 10.93
CA PRO A 224 -1.50 -17.86 11.24
C PRO A 224 -2.90 -17.23 11.15
N THR A 225 -3.49 -17.23 9.96
CA THR A 225 -4.85 -16.73 9.69
C THR A 225 -5.73 -17.85 9.12
N PHE A 226 -7.05 -17.67 9.12
CA PHE A 226 -7.99 -18.72 8.69
C PHE A 226 -7.90 -18.98 7.18
N ASP A 227 -8.05 -20.26 6.78
CA ASP A 227 -8.17 -20.65 5.37
C ASP A 227 -9.63 -20.48 4.89
N TRP A 228 -10.03 -19.23 4.66
CA TRP A 228 -11.35 -18.90 4.15
C TRP A 228 -11.34 -18.59 2.64
N PRO A 229 -12.40 -18.98 1.92
CA PRO A 229 -12.43 -18.87 0.47
C PRO A 229 -12.55 -17.42 0.00
N HIS A 230 -11.81 -17.11 -1.06
CA HIS A 230 -11.94 -15.87 -1.83
C HIS A 230 -12.43 -16.26 -3.23
N ILE A 231 -13.59 -15.75 -3.64
CA ILE A 231 -14.15 -15.98 -4.97
C ILE A 231 -13.84 -14.79 -5.90
N PRO A 232 -13.82 -14.96 -7.23
CA PRO A 232 -13.53 -13.87 -8.15
C PRO A 232 -14.47 -12.67 -7.97
N PHE A 233 -13.93 -11.45 -7.87
CA PHE A 233 -14.75 -10.24 -7.90
C PHE A 233 -15.14 -9.89 -9.35
N PRO A 234 -16.43 -9.80 -9.70
CA PRO A 234 -16.86 -9.61 -11.07
C PRO A 234 -16.83 -8.13 -11.46
N VAL A 235 -15.63 -7.64 -11.79
CA VAL A 235 -15.44 -6.25 -12.24
C VAL A 235 -16.30 -5.96 -13.46
N GLU A 236 -17.15 -4.94 -13.35
CA GLU A 236 -17.97 -4.42 -14.44
C GLU A 236 -17.10 -3.67 -15.46
N GLU A 237 -17.34 -3.97 -16.74
CA GLU A 237 -16.72 -3.30 -17.86
C GLU A 237 -17.84 -2.84 -18.81
N PRO A 238 -18.29 -1.58 -18.74
CA PRO A 238 -19.40 -1.10 -19.54
C PRO A 238 -19.21 -1.29 -21.07
N GLY A 239 -17.96 -1.24 -21.54
CA GLY A 239 -17.61 -1.51 -22.94
C GLY A 239 -17.65 -2.99 -23.35
N SER A 240 -17.76 -3.92 -22.40
CA SER A 240 -17.69 -5.37 -22.62
C SER A 240 -18.80 -6.16 -21.87
N PRO A 241 -20.10 -5.91 -22.11
CA PRO A 241 -21.19 -6.51 -21.31
C PRO A 241 -21.19 -8.04 -21.27
N LYS A 242 -20.79 -8.70 -22.37
CA LYS A 242 -20.67 -10.17 -22.43
C LYS A 242 -19.59 -10.71 -21.49
N GLU A 243 -18.48 -9.99 -21.37
CA GLU A 243 -17.38 -10.37 -20.48
C GLU A 243 -17.77 -10.13 -19.02
N THR A 244 -18.41 -9.00 -18.73
CA THR A 244 -19.03 -8.75 -17.42
C THR A 244 -19.99 -9.87 -17.02
N ALA A 245 -20.92 -10.26 -17.90
CA ALA A 245 -21.86 -11.34 -17.62
C ALA A 245 -21.17 -12.68 -17.31
N ARG A 246 -20.09 -13.02 -18.03
CA ARG A 246 -19.29 -14.23 -17.78
C ARG A 246 -18.58 -14.20 -16.43
N ARG A 247 -18.02 -13.05 -16.05
CA ARG A 247 -17.37 -12.86 -14.74
C ARG A 247 -18.37 -12.99 -13.60
N GLU A 248 -19.55 -12.39 -13.76
CA GLU A 248 -20.64 -12.48 -12.80
C GLU A 248 -21.13 -13.93 -12.62
N GLU A 249 -21.34 -14.66 -13.72
CA GLU A 249 -21.73 -16.07 -13.69
C GLU A 249 -20.66 -16.91 -12.98
N ARG A 250 -19.37 -16.71 -13.29
CA ARG A 250 -18.25 -17.41 -12.63
C ARG A 250 -18.24 -17.13 -11.12
N SER A 251 -18.40 -15.87 -10.71
CA SER A 251 -18.43 -15.48 -9.30
C SER A 251 -19.61 -16.12 -8.56
N LEU A 252 -20.83 -15.97 -9.10
CA LEU A 252 -22.05 -16.53 -8.51
C LEU A 252 -22.00 -18.05 -8.45
N LYS A 253 -21.44 -18.71 -9.48
CA LYS A 253 -21.25 -20.16 -9.49
C LYS A 253 -20.35 -20.65 -8.38
N GLN A 254 -19.22 -19.96 -8.13
CA GLN A 254 -18.32 -20.34 -7.04
C GLN A 254 -18.97 -20.14 -5.67
N LEU A 255 -19.70 -19.04 -5.47
CA LEU A 255 -20.48 -18.86 -4.25
C LEU A 255 -21.54 -19.95 -4.08
N TRP A 256 -22.32 -20.23 -5.12
CA TRP A 256 -23.33 -21.29 -5.12
C TRP A 256 -22.70 -22.65 -4.79
N ASP A 257 -21.55 -22.99 -5.38
CA ASP A 257 -20.82 -24.21 -5.05
C ASP A 257 -20.43 -24.30 -3.58
N LEU A 258 -20.03 -23.19 -2.96
CA LEU A 258 -19.72 -23.13 -1.53
C LEU A 258 -20.99 -23.28 -0.67
N LEU A 259 -22.11 -22.68 -1.08
CA LEU A 259 -23.39 -22.79 -0.39
C LEU A 259 -23.94 -24.22 -0.44
N VAL A 260 -23.94 -24.87 -1.61
CA VAL A 260 -24.48 -26.24 -1.73
C VAL A 260 -23.56 -27.30 -1.15
N SER A 261 -22.23 -27.09 -1.17
CA SER A 261 -21.28 -28.08 -0.67
C SER A 261 -20.85 -27.88 0.77
N GLY A 262 -20.86 -26.64 1.27
CA GLY A 262 -20.23 -26.29 2.54
C GLY A 262 -18.75 -26.69 2.60
N ARG A 263 -18.03 -26.79 1.47
CA ARG A 263 -16.67 -27.37 1.35
C ARG A 263 -16.54 -28.85 1.76
N LEU A 264 -17.63 -29.63 1.78
CA LEU A 264 -17.54 -31.08 2.00
C LEU A 264 -17.15 -31.81 0.69
N PRO A 265 -16.20 -32.76 0.73
CA PRO A 265 -15.93 -33.62 -0.40
C PRO A 265 -17.18 -34.46 -0.72
N HIS A 266 -17.46 -34.69 -2.01
CA HIS A 266 -18.62 -35.45 -2.54
C HIS A 266 -20.00 -34.78 -2.49
N ALA A 267 -20.09 -33.50 -2.18
CA ALA A 267 -21.33 -32.75 -2.38
C ALA A 267 -21.72 -32.69 -3.88
N ASP A 268 -22.95 -33.07 -4.22
CA ASP A 268 -23.48 -32.92 -5.58
C ASP A 268 -23.58 -31.43 -5.98
N LYS A 269 -23.08 -31.14 -7.19
CA LYS A 269 -22.96 -29.80 -7.77
C LYS A 269 -23.46 -29.85 -9.22
N SER A 270 -24.77 -30.01 -9.38
CA SER A 270 -25.40 -30.02 -10.69
C SER A 270 -25.35 -28.64 -11.35
N ARG A 271 -24.78 -28.58 -12.57
CA ARG A 271 -24.80 -27.39 -13.42
C ARG A 271 -26.23 -26.96 -13.75
N ASP A 272 -27.12 -27.92 -13.97
CA ASP A 272 -28.53 -27.66 -14.31
C ASP A 272 -29.26 -27.02 -13.13
N THR A 273 -28.97 -27.45 -11.90
CA THR A 273 -29.53 -26.83 -10.69
C THR A 273 -29.09 -25.38 -10.55
N PHE A 274 -27.79 -25.10 -10.73
CA PHE A 274 -27.28 -23.73 -10.71
C PHE A 274 -27.96 -22.86 -11.77
N GLN A 275 -28.06 -23.36 -13.02
CA GLN A 275 -28.67 -22.61 -14.12
C GLN A 275 -30.13 -22.27 -13.81
N ARG A 276 -30.92 -23.26 -13.34
CA ARG A 276 -32.32 -23.07 -12.94
C ARG A 276 -32.48 -22.05 -11.81
N GLU A 277 -31.62 -22.09 -10.79
CA GLU A 277 -31.66 -21.10 -9.71
C GLU A 277 -31.33 -19.69 -10.23
N MET A 278 -30.30 -19.55 -11.07
CA MET A 278 -29.93 -18.26 -11.65
C MET A 278 -31.02 -17.69 -12.56
N GLU A 279 -31.68 -18.54 -13.35
CA GLU A 279 -32.84 -18.17 -14.18
C GLU A 279 -34.00 -17.71 -13.31
N ALA A 280 -34.31 -18.41 -12.21
CA ALA A 280 -35.35 -17.98 -11.27
C ALA A 280 -35.04 -16.61 -10.62
N LEU A 281 -33.76 -16.34 -10.30
CA LEU A 281 -33.34 -15.02 -9.83
C LEU A 281 -33.53 -13.95 -10.91
N ASP A 282 -33.11 -14.22 -12.15
CA ASP A 282 -33.28 -13.28 -13.28
C ASP A 282 -34.76 -12.98 -13.55
N GLU A 283 -35.60 -14.02 -13.62
CA GLU A 283 -37.04 -13.89 -13.82
C GLU A 283 -37.69 -13.06 -12.71
N PHE A 284 -37.27 -13.26 -11.46
CA PHE A 284 -37.78 -12.46 -10.34
C PHE A 284 -37.35 -11.00 -10.44
N LEU A 285 -36.07 -10.74 -10.74
CA LEU A 285 -35.51 -9.39 -10.85
C LEU A 285 -36.05 -8.61 -12.07
N ALA A 286 -36.53 -9.31 -13.10
CA ALA A 286 -37.14 -8.72 -14.29
C ALA A 286 -38.60 -8.27 -14.08
N ARG A 287 -39.25 -8.64 -12.97
CA ARG A 287 -40.64 -8.25 -12.70
C ARG A 287 -40.74 -6.75 -12.40
N PRO A 288 -41.72 -6.02 -12.98
CA PRO A 288 -41.97 -4.64 -12.62
C PRO A 288 -42.45 -4.53 -11.16
N GLY A 289 -41.98 -3.51 -10.42
CA GLY A 289 -42.41 -3.23 -9.04
C GLY A 289 -41.67 -3.98 -7.92
N VAL A 290 -40.55 -4.66 -8.20
CA VAL A 290 -39.64 -5.25 -7.18
C VAL A 290 -38.73 -4.16 -6.60
N GLU A 291 -39.31 -3.06 -6.15
CA GLU A 291 -38.56 -1.83 -5.82
C GLU A 291 -38.15 -1.70 -4.35
N THR A 292 -38.64 -2.54 -3.43
CA THR A 292 -38.31 -2.35 -2.01
C THR A 292 -38.04 -3.60 -1.20
N CYS A 293 -37.17 -3.37 -0.23
CA CYS A 293 -36.56 -4.27 0.73
C CYS A 293 -37.50 -5.07 1.65
N GLU A 294 -38.75 -4.62 1.76
CA GLU A 294 -39.78 -5.21 2.62
C GLU A 294 -40.99 -5.70 1.82
N SER A 295 -40.86 -5.79 0.48
CA SER A 295 -41.95 -6.28 -0.35
C SER A 295 -42.29 -7.73 0.03
N PRO A 296 -43.57 -8.03 0.36
CA PRO A 296 -44.04 -9.41 0.56
C PRO A 296 -43.66 -10.34 -0.59
N ALA A 297 -43.45 -9.80 -1.80
CA ALA A 297 -43.01 -10.56 -2.98
C ALA A 297 -41.59 -11.12 -2.82
N VAL A 298 -40.65 -10.36 -2.25
CA VAL A 298 -39.27 -10.83 -2.02
C VAL A 298 -39.26 -11.94 -0.98
N GLN A 299 -40.01 -11.76 0.11
CA GLN A 299 -40.15 -12.81 1.14
C GLN A 299 -40.79 -14.07 0.57
N ALA A 300 -41.90 -13.94 -0.18
CA ALA A 300 -42.57 -15.08 -0.81
C ALA A 300 -41.66 -15.81 -1.82
N PHE A 301 -40.91 -15.07 -2.62
CA PHE A 301 -39.93 -15.63 -3.54
C PHE A 301 -38.84 -16.40 -2.80
N VAL A 302 -38.21 -15.78 -1.79
CA VAL A 302 -37.16 -16.42 -0.97
C VAL A 302 -37.68 -17.69 -0.31
N GLN A 303 -38.89 -17.68 0.25
CA GLN A 303 -39.49 -18.88 0.85
C GLN A 303 -39.77 -19.98 -0.20
N THR A 304 -40.25 -19.59 -1.38
CA THR A 304 -40.48 -20.53 -2.49
C THR A 304 -39.18 -21.21 -2.92
N GLN A 305 -38.12 -20.43 -3.12
CA GLN A 305 -36.81 -20.98 -3.50
C GLN A 305 -36.19 -21.81 -2.38
N ARG A 306 -36.30 -21.36 -1.12
CA ARG A 306 -35.79 -22.09 0.05
C ARG A 306 -36.49 -23.44 0.24
N ALA A 307 -37.78 -23.55 -0.08
CA ALA A 307 -38.53 -24.81 -0.02
C ALA A 307 -38.06 -25.86 -1.04
N LEU A 308 -37.32 -25.45 -2.08
CA LEU A 308 -36.71 -26.37 -3.05
C LEU A 308 -35.37 -26.95 -2.57
N LEU A 309 -34.78 -26.41 -1.50
CA LEU A 309 -33.51 -26.88 -0.96
C LEU A 309 -33.71 -28.15 -0.13
N THR A 310 -32.86 -29.16 -0.35
CA THR A 310 -32.89 -30.36 0.48
C THR A 310 -32.35 -30.06 1.89
N PRO A 311 -32.77 -30.81 2.93
CA PRO A 311 -32.23 -30.64 4.29
C PRO A 311 -30.69 -30.69 4.36
N ASP A 312 -30.06 -31.53 3.52
CA ASP A 312 -28.60 -31.62 3.43
C ASP A 312 -27.96 -30.37 2.83
N VAL A 313 -28.59 -29.74 1.82
CA VAL A 313 -28.12 -28.45 1.27
C VAL A 313 -28.25 -27.37 2.33
N VAL A 314 -29.39 -27.29 3.03
CA VAL A 314 -29.60 -26.31 4.11
C VAL A 314 -28.56 -26.48 5.21
N ARG A 315 -28.26 -27.72 5.64
CA ARG A 315 -27.21 -27.99 6.63
C ARG A 315 -25.83 -27.56 6.13
N ARG A 316 -25.47 -27.86 4.87
CA ARG A 316 -24.17 -27.49 4.29
C ARG A 316 -24.00 -25.98 4.12
N ALA A 317 -25.05 -25.28 3.71
CA ALA A 317 -25.04 -23.83 3.54
C ALA A 317 -24.77 -23.08 4.85
N ARG A 318 -25.17 -23.63 5.99
CA ARG A 318 -24.88 -23.07 7.32
C ARG A 318 -23.40 -23.01 7.66
N ARG A 319 -22.55 -23.82 7.01
CA ARG A 319 -21.08 -23.70 7.12
C ARG A 319 -20.57 -22.39 6.53
N VAL A 320 -21.33 -21.74 5.65
CA VAL A 320 -21.08 -20.38 5.20
C VAL A 320 -21.65 -19.39 6.21
N ALA A 321 -20.77 -18.82 7.03
CA ALA A 321 -21.14 -17.91 8.11
C ALA A 321 -21.68 -16.58 7.56
N ALA A 322 -21.03 -16.04 6.53
CA ALA A 322 -21.45 -14.84 5.82
C ALA A 322 -20.77 -14.74 4.44
N VAL A 323 -21.30 -13.86 3.60
CA VAL A 323 -20.57 -13.28 2.47
C VAL A 323 -20.22 -11.84 2.83
N LEU A 324 -18.95 -11.47 2.68
CA LEU A 324 -18.43 -10.14 3.01
C LEU A 324 -17.83 -9.50 1.76
N VAL A 325 -18.28 -8.29 1.42
CA VAL A 325 -17.94 -7.62 0.16
C VAL A 325 -17.82 -6.09 0.34
N GLU A 326 -16.83 -5.47 -0.30
CA GLU A 326 -16.80 -4.01 -0.47
C GLU A 326 -17.77 -3.62 -1.59
N PRO A 327 -18.62 -2.56 -1.47
CA PRO A 327 -19.43 -2.07 -2.57
C PRO A 327 -18.56 -1.69 -3.79
N ILE A 328 -17.45 -1.02 -3.51
CA ILE A 328 -16.40 -0.68 -4.47
C ILE A 328 -15.09 -1.06 -3.79
N GLN A 329 -14.33 -1.98 -4.39
CA GLN A 329 -13.05 -2.38 -3.82
C GLN A 329 -12.03 -1.26 -3.96
N GLY A 330 -11.63 -0.67 -2.83
CA GLY A 330 -10.74 0.49 -2.80
C GLY A 330 -9.29 0.11 -3.11
N GLU A 331 -8.67 -0.62 -2.18
CA GLU A 331 -7.27 -1.08 -2.29
C GLU A 331 -7.04 -2.02 -3.47
N GLY A 332 -8.08 -2.75 -3.88
CA GLY A 332 -8.05 -3.63 -5.04
C GLY A 332 -7.96 -2.93 -6.40
N GLY A 333 -8.04 -1.59 -6.44
CA GLY A 333 -7.95 -0.81 -7.67
C GLY A 333 -9.25 -0.09 -8.05
N VAL A 334 -10.01 0.43 -7.08
CA VAL A 334 -11.30 1.13 -7.33
C VAL A 334 -12.22 0.31 -8.25
N ARG A 335 -12.46 -0.96 -7.91
CA ARG A 335 -13.17 -1.91 -8.77
C ARG A 335 -14.64 -2.00 -8.37
N MET A 336 -15.53 -1.89 -9.33
CA MET A 336 -16.98 -1.95 -9.15
C MET A 336 -17.54 -3.20 -9.78
N ALA A 337 -18.55 -3.81 -9.16
CA ALA A 337 -19.38 -4.83 -9.78
C ALA A 337 -20.73 -4.21 -10.19
N SER A 338 -21.47 -4.86 -11.08
CA SER A 338 -22.76 -4.34 -11.52
C SER A 338 -23.84 -4.45 -10.44
N ALA A 339 -24.87 -3.61 -10.53
CA ALA A 339 -26.08 -3.73 -9.72
C ALA A 339 -26.76 -5.10 -9.92
N ARG A 340 -26.76 -5.65 -11.14
CA ARG A 340 -27.34 -6.96 -11.44
C ARG A 340 -26.69 -8.06 -10.60
N PHE A 341 -25.35 -8.07 -10.54
CA PHE A 341 -24.61 -9.01 -9.72
C PHE A 341 -24.95 -8.87 -8.24
N MET A 342 -24.91 -7.64 -7.70
CA MET A 342 -25.17 -7.40 -6.27
C MET A 342 -26.61 -7.75 -5.86
N ARG A 343 -27.60 -7.49 -6.72
CA ARG A 343 -29.01 -7.90 -6.50
C ARG A 343 -29.15 -9.43 -6.47
N LYS A 344 -28.50 -10.14 -7.41
CA LYS A 344 -28.46 -11.62 -7.41
C LYS A 344 -27.74 -12.18 -6.19
N LEU A 345 -26.59 -11.60 -5.84
CA LEU A 345 -25.83 -11.96 -4.65
C LEU A 345 -26.74 -11.87 -3.41
N ARG A 346 -27.46 -10.76 -3.23
CA ARG A 346 -28.38 -10.60 -2.10
C ARG A 346 -29.50 -11.63 -2.09
N LEU A 347 -30.17 -11.86 -3.22
CA LEU A 347 -31.23 -12.87 -3.27
C LEU A 347 -30.69 -14.27 -2.97
N LEU A 348 -29.53 -14.62 -3.54
CA LEU A 348 -28.89 -15.91 -3.31
C LEU A 348 -28.54 -16.08 -1.83
N THR A 349 -27.94 -15.08 -1.17
CA THR A 349 -27.67 -15.19 0.26
C THR A 349 -28.96 -15.31 1.07
N ARG A 350 -30.04 -14.60 0.72
CA ARG A 350 -31.34 -14.77 1.39
C ARG A 350 -31.94 -16.16 1.21
N VAL A 351 -31.91 -16.73 0.02
CA VAL A 351 -32.44 -18.08 -0.25
C VAL A 351 -31.78 -19.11 0.67
N TYR A 352 -30.45 -19.03 0.80
CA TYR A 352 -29.63 -19.96 1.59
C TYR A 352 -29.47 -19.58 3.07
N ASP A 353 -30.16 -18.54 3.55
CA ASP A 353 -30.06 -18.03 4.93
C ASP A 353 -28.64 -17.59 5.35
N VAL A 354 -27.97 -17.02 4.35
CA VAL A 354 -26.70 -16.30 4.23
C VAL A 354 -26.61 -14.84 4.72
N PRO A 355 -26.02 -14.45 5.88
CA PRO A 355 -25.76 -13.04 6.13
C PRO A 355 -24.88 -12.40 5.04
N LEU A 356 -25.31 -11.25 4.53
CA LEU A 356 -24.53 -10.40 3.63
C LEU A 356 -24.00 -9.19 4.42
N ILE A 357 -22.69 -9.03 4.39
CA ILE A 357 -21.97 -7.93 5.03
C ILE A 357 -21.42 -7.01 3.92
N PHE A 358 -21.76 -5.73 3.98
CA PHE A 358 -21.04 -4.71 3.22
C PHE A 358 -19.94 -4.08 4.07
N ASP A 359 -18.71 -4.13 3.55
CA ASP A 359 -17.62 -3.35 4.10
C ASP A 359 -17.59 -1.96 3.46
N GLU A 360 -18.20 -1.01 4.16
CA GLU A 360 -18.27 0.40 3.78
C GLU A 360 -17.24 1.26 4.52
N VAL A 361 -16.18 0.65 5.07
CA VAL A 361 -15.09 1.35 5.76
C VAL A 361 -14.47 2.44 4.87
N GLN A 362 -14.34 2.21 3.56
CA GLN A 362 -13.85 3.24 2.62
C GLN A 362 -14.97 4.02 1.92
N THR A 363 -16.00 3.32 1.47
CA THR A 363 -17.03 3.84 0.56
C THR A 363 -18.16 4.60 1.26
N GLY A 364 -18.36 4.35 2.56
CA GLY A 364 -19.51 4.84 3.30
C GLY A 364 -19.49 6.34 3.58
N TRP A 365 -20.68 6.84 3.93
CA TRP A 365 -20.95 8.21 4.35
C TRP A 365 -20.64 9.27 3.30
N GLY A 366 -21.30 9.19 2.14
CA GLY A 366 -21.32 10.27 1.15
C GLY A 366 -20.33 10.14 0.00
N MET A 367 -19.23 9.39 0.17
CA MET A 367 -18.06 9.41 -0.73
C MET A 367 -18.42 9.14 -2.20
N THR A 368 -19.42 8.30 -2.43
CA THR A 368 -19.86 7.89 -3.78
C THR A 368 -21.01 8.74 -4.33
N GLY A 369 -21.36 9.85 -3.67
CA GLY A 369 -22.55 10.65 -3.97
C GLY A 369 -23.85 10.01 -3.48
N ARG A 370 -23.76 8.92 -2.71
CA ARG A 370 -24.86 8.29 -1.95
C ARG A 370 -24.48 8.26 -0.48
N MET A 371 -25.47 8.15 0.41
CA MET A 371 -25.18 8.06 1.85
C MET A 371 -24.34 6.81 2.11
N TRP A 372 -24.77 5.68 1.55
CA TRP A 372 -24.06 4.41 1.58
C TRP A 372 -23.86 3.90 0.14
N ALA A 373 -22.68 3.42 -0.20
CA ALA A 373 -22.38 3.05 -1.58
C ALA A 373 -23.18 1.83 -2.06
N HIS A 374 -23.59 0.92 -1.17
CA HIS A 374 -24.45 -0.20 -1.56
C HIS A 374 -25.84 0.24 -2.07
N GLU A 375 -26.26 1.49 -1.81
CA GLU A 375 -27.50 2.06 -2.35
C GLU A 375 -27.49 2.15 -3.88
N HIS A 376 -26.31 2.24 -4.51
CA HIS A 376 -26.17 2.21 -5.97
C HIS A 376 -26.67 0.91 -6.62
N PHE A 377 -26.81 -0.16 -5.83
CA PHE A 377 -27.21 -1.47 -6.33
C PHE A 377 -28.69 -1.76 -6.21
N GLU A 378 -29.47 -0.91 -5.54
CA GLU A 378 -30.92 -1.08 -5.37
C GLU A 378 -31.29 -2.52 -4.96
N LEU A 379 -30.67 -2.97 -3.87
CA LEU A 379 -30.81 -4.33 -3.39
C LEU A 379 -32.30 -4.64 -3.11
N PRO A 380 -32.78 -5.84 -3.46
CA PRO A 380 -34.19 -6.22 -3.24
C PRO A 380 -34.52 -6.42 -1.75
N CYS A 381 -33.52 -6.46 -0.87
CA CYS A 381 -33.63 -6.39 0.58
C CYS A 381 -32.31 -5.90 1.16
N PRO A 382 -32.31 -5.26 2.34
CA PRO A 382 -31.14 -4.59 2.87
C PRO A 382 -30.10 -5.61 3.30
N PRO A 383 -28.82 -5.23 3.45
CA PRO A 383 -27.81 -6.12 4.01
C PRO A 383 -28.10 -6.43 5.48
N ASP A 384 -27.43 -7.45 6.02
CA ASP A 384 -27.62 -7.86 7.41
C ASP A 384 -26.66 -7.13 8.37
N LEU A 385 -25.54 -6.63 7.83
CA LEU A 385 -24.53 -5.86 8.55
C LEU A 385 -23.79 -4.91 7.59
N VAL A 386 -23.46 -3.70 8.05
CA VAL A 386 -22.59 -2.75 7.35
C VAL A 386 -21.48 -2.28 8.29
N THR A 387 -20.21 -2.39 7.87
CA THR A 387 -19.08 -1.80 8.62
C THR A 387 -18.72 -0.44 8.06
N TRP A 388 -18.42 0.51 8.93
CA TRP A 388 -18.01 1.87 8.55
C TRP A 388 -16.86 2.33 9.44
N ALA A 389 -15.89 3.05 8.89
CA ALA A 389 -14.83 3.68 9.66
C ALA A 389 -14.27 4.86 8.87
N LYS A 390 -12.96 5.12 8.95
CA LYS A 390 -12.27 6.18 8.20
C LYS A 390 -12.92 7.55 8.47
N LYS A 391 -13.86 7.98 7.64
CA LYS A 391 -14.62 9.22 7.81
C LYS A 391 -15.42 9.27 9.10
N ALA A 392 -15.84 8.11 9.60
CA ALA A 392 -16.48 7.98 10.91
C ALA A 392 -15.56 8.36 12.09
N GLN A 393 -14.24 8.50 11.85
CA GLN A 393 -13.18 8.70 12.84
C GLN A 393 -12.96 7.51 13.81
N ASN A 394 -13.99 6.73 14.08
CA ASN A 394 -13.99 5.48 14.81
C ASN A 394 -14.40 4.31 13.90
N GLY A 395 -14.32 3.07 14.38
CA GLY A 395 -15.00 1.95 13.72
C GLY A 395 -16.45 1.83 14.19
N VAL A 396 -17.37 1.56 13.28
CA VAL A 396 -18.80 1.40 13.55
C VAL A 396 -19.30 0.18 12.80
N LEU A 397 -20.10 -0.64 13.48
CA LEU A 397 -20.88 -1.70 12.86
C LEU A 397 -22.35 -1.30 12.95
N PHE A 398 -23.06 -1.32 11.84
CA PHE A 398 -24.51 -1.30 11.82
C PHE A 398 -25.03 -2.71 11.58
N VAL A 399 -25.99 -3.15 12.37
CA VAL A 399 -26.42 -4.55 12.46
C VAL A 399 -27.94 -4.62 12.40
N SER A 400 -28.46 -5.62 11.67
CA SER A 400 -29.88 -5.95 11.67
C SER A 400 -30.36 -6.41 13.05
N GLU A 401 -31.66 -6.24 13.34
CA GLU A 401 -32.24 -6.68 14.62
C GLU A 401 -31.98 -8.16 14.91
N ALA A 402 -32.08 -9.02 13.89
CA ALA A 402 -31.87 -10.45 14.01
C ALA A 402 -30.43 -10.82 14.44
N LEU A 403 -29.42 -10.13 13.90
CA LEU A 403 -28.03 -10.37 14.30
C LEU A 403 -27.66 -9.65 15.62
N ALA A 404 -28.35 -8.57 15.96
CA ALA A 404 -28.08 -7.81 17.18
C ALA A 404 -28.41 -8.60 18.46
N THR A 405 -29.31 -9.58 18.41
CA THR A 405 -29.62 -10.45 19.56
C THR A 405 -28.37 -11.12 20.16
N PHE A 406 -27.36 -11.42 19.32
CA PHE A 406 -26.13 -12.08 19.76
C PHE A 406 -25.12 -11.15 20.44
N PHE A 407 -25.34 -9.83 20.39
CA PHE A 407 -24.52 -8.85 21.13
C PHE A 407 -24.89 -8.78 22.63
N GLN A 408 -26.03 -9.36 23.02
CA GLN A 408 -26.48 -9.42 24.43
C GLN A 408 -25.75 -10.50 25.24
N GLU A 409 -24.99 -11.37 24.58
CA GLU A 409 -24.17 -12.41 25.20
C GLU A 409 -23.00 -11.77 25.97
N GLU A 410 -23.02 -11.90 27.30
CA GLU A 410 -22.10 -11.21 28.20
C GLU A 410 -20.62 -11.38 27.76
N LYS A 411 -19.92 -10.25 27.59
CA LYS A 411 -18.47 -10.13 27.34
C LYS A 411 -17.95 -10.75 26.03
N LYS A 412 -18.79 -11.18 25.09
CA LYS A 412 -18.32 -11.63 23.76
C LYS A 412 -17.96 -10.47 22.83
N PHE A 413 -18.60 -9.32 22.98
CA PHE A 413 -18.32 -8.08 22.23
C PHE A 413 -17.94 -6.99 23.22
N ASN A 414 -16.67 -6.58 23.21
CA ASN A 414 -16.20 -5.46 24.01
C ASN A 414 -14.89 -4.91 23.45
N THR A 415 -14.63 -3.63 23.68
CA THR A 415 -13.31 -2.99 23.57
C THR A 415 -13.19 -2.01 24.72
N THR A 416 -11.99 -1.80 25.29
CA THR A 416 -11.82 -0.91 26.45
C THR A 416 -12.38 0.49 26.23
N TRP A 417 -12.27 1.04 25.02
CA TRP A 417 -12.61 2.44 24.75
C TRP A 417 -13.95 2.65 24.07
N GLU A 418 -14.45 1.68 23.29
CA GLU A 418 -15.66 1.84 22.44
C GLU A 418 -15.61 3.12 21.57
N GLY A 419 -14.42 3.40 21.02
CA GLY A 419 -14.11 4.60 20.24
C GLY A 419 -13.40 5.71 21.04
N ASP A 420 -12.75 6.64 20.33
CA ASP A 420 -12.03 7.77 20.92
C ASP A 420 -12.89 9.05 20.92
N SER A 421 -12.87 9.79 22.03
CA SER A 421 -13.68 11.01 22.22
C SER A 421 -13.39 12.10 21.17
N VAL A 422 -12.14 12.25 20.72
CA VAL A 422 -11.78 13.30 19.73
C VAL A 422 -12.41 12.96 18.38
N GLY A 423 -12.41 11.68 17.99
CA GLY A 423 -13.14 11.15 16.85
C GLY A 423 -14.64 11.37 16.96
N MET A 424 -15.23 11.19 18.14
CA MET A 424 -16.67 11.45 18.35
C MET A 424 -17.03 12.91 18.12
N VAL A 425 -16.27 13.85 18.70
CA VAL A 425 -16.48 15.29 18.50
C VAL A 425 -16.36 15.66 17.03
N ARG A 426 -15.27 15.25 16.38
CA ARG A 426 -15.04 15.52 14.95
C ARG A 426 -16.18 15.00 14.09
N LEU A 427 -16.60 13.75 14.30
CA LEU A 427 -17.70 13.18 13.51
C LEU A 427 -18.99 13.97 13.72
N ILE A 428 -19.41 14.22 14.96
CA ILE A 428 -20.64 14.96 15.26
C ILE A 428 -20.62 16.34 14.59
N SER A 429 -19.50 17.05 14.62
CA SER A 429 -19.35 18.36 13.97
C SER A 429 -19.41 18.31 12.45
N LEU A 430 -19.12 17.16 11.84
CA LEU A 430 -19.13 16.99 10.39
C LEU A 430 -20.44 16.42 9.85
N LEU A 431 -21.26 15.78 10.68
CA LEU A 431 -22.49 15.09 10.24
C LEU A 431 -23.43 16.00 9.45
N ASP A 432 -23.60 17.25 9.88
CA ASP A 432 -24.51 18.21 9.24
C ASP A 432 -23.87 18.98 8.08
N LYS A 433 -22.57 18.80 7.84
CA LYS A 433 -21.87 19.38 6.68
C LYS A 433 -22.05 18.55 5.41
N LEU A 434 -22.55 17.32 5.51
CA LEU A 434 -22.68 16.44 4.35
C LEU A 434 -23.74 16.96 3.38
N ASP A 435 -23.27 17.47 2.24
CA ASP A 435 -24.09 17.78 1.07
C ASP A 435 -23.76 16.78 -0.05
N LEU A 436 -24.65 15.82 -0.29
CA LEU A 436 -24.47 14.81 -1.33
C LEU A 436 -24.45 15.41 -2.74
N GLU A 437 -25.13 16.53 -2.97
CA GLU A 437 -25.13 17.19 -4.27
C GLU A 437 -23.80 17.89 -4.51
N GLN A 438 -23.24 18.55 -3.48
CA GLN A 438 -21.86 19.04 -3.53
C GLN A 438 -20.89 17.90 -3.86
N VAL A 439 -20.98 16.74 -3.19
CA VAL A 439 -20.10 15.60 -3.48
C VAL A 439 -20.19 15.14 -4.94
N ARG A 440 -21.40 15.08 -5.50
CA ARG A 440 -21.60 14.71 -6.92
C ARG A 440 -20.98 15.74 -7.85
N ARG A 441 -21.17 17.05 -7.60
CA ARG A 441 -20.57 18.11 -8.41
C ARG A 441 -19.04 18.09 -8.36
N THR A 442 -18.46 17.94 -7.17
CA THR A 442 -17.01 17.79 -6.98
C THR A 442 -16.48 16.57 -7.75
N GLY A 443 -17.14 15.43 -7.60
CA GLY A 443 -16.80 14.18 -8.28
C GLY A 443 -16.89 14.28 -9.81
N GLU A 444 -17.94 14.90 -10.32
CA GLU A 444 -18.15 15.07 -11.77
C GLU A 444 -17.07 15.95 -12.40
N ARG A 445 -16.67 17.04 -11.73
CA ARG A 445 -15.56 17.89 -12.20
C ARG A 445 -14.26 17.09 -12.30
N ALA A 446 -13.91 16.36 -11.23
CA ALA A 446 -12.70 15.55 -11.20
C ALA A 446 -12.73 14.44 -12.26
N ARG A 447 -13.86 13.75 -12.40
CA ARG A 447 -14.07 12.71 -13.42
C ARG A 447 -13.90 13.27 -14.83
N THR A 448 -14.61 14.35 -15.18
CA THR A 448 -14.54 14.96 -16.51
C THR A 448 -13.10 15.34 -16.86
N GLY A 449 -12.35 15.89 -15.91
CA GLY A 449 -10.94 16.22 -16.09
C GLY A 449 -10.05 15.00 -16.33
N LEU A 450 -10.20 13.95 -15.51
CA LEU A 450 -9.46 12.70 -15.68
C LEU A 450 -9.79 12.01 -17.01
N GLU A 451 -11.06 12.01 -17.42
CA GLU A 451 -11.51 11.45 -18.71
C GLU A 451 -11.00 12.27 -19.91
N ALA A 452 -10.82 13.58 -19.75
CA ALA A 452 -10.15 14.40 -20.75
C ALA A 452 -8.67 14.02 -20.88
N LEU A 453 -7.94 13.90 -19.76
CA LEU A 453 -6.54 13.47 -19.76
C LEU A 453 -6.36 12.07 -20.35
N ALA A 454 -7.24 11.12 -20.02
CA ALA A 454 -7.18 9.76 -20.56
C ALA A 454 -7.48 9.69 -22.07
N ARG A 455 -8.30 10.61 -22.60
CA ARG A 455 -8.53 10.73 -24.05
C ARG A 455 -7.34 11.35 -24.78
N GLU A 456 -6.65 12.27 -24.13
CA GLU A 456 -5.50 12.97 -24.70
C GLU A 456 -4.22 12.12 -24.66
N TYR A 457 -4.05 11.33 -23.59
CA TYR A 457 -2.87 10.47 -23.35
C TYR A 457 -3.26 8.98 -23.20
N PRO A 458 -3.94 8.37 -24.18
CA PRO A 458 -4.44 6.98 -24.09
C PRO A 458 -3.32 5.93 -23.99
N GLU A 459 -2.09 6.27 -24.37
CA GLU A 459 -0.90 5.44 -24.20
C GLU A 459 -0.42 5.35 -22.75
N ILE A 460 -0.75 6.35 -21.92
CA ILE A 460 -0.38 6.40 -20.50
C ILE A 460 -1.59 6.04 -19.61
N LEU A 461 -2.72 6.72 -19.79
CA LEU A 461 -3.87 6.67 -18.89
C LEU A 461 -5.08 5.97 -19.52
N LYS A 462 -5.76 5.10 -18.76
CA LYS A 462 -6.98 4.40 -19.19
C LYS A 462 -7.96 4.19 -18.04
N HIS A 463 -9.19 3.79 -18.40
CA HIS A 463 -10.20 3.27 -17.46
C HIS A 463 -10.47 4.16 -16.22
N VAL A 464 -10.76 5.44 -16.45
CA VAL A 464 -11.29 6.32 -15.40
C VAL A 464 -12.62 5.75 -14.90
N ARG A 465 -12.71 5.50 -13.60
CA ARG A 465 -13.83 4.79 -12.97
C ARG A 465 -14.05 5.23 -11.52
N GLY A 466 -15.10 4.70 -10.91
CA GLY A 466 -15.50 5.01 -9.54
C GLY A 466 -16.84 5.72 -9.46
N ALA A 467 -17.16 6.34 -8.32
CA ALA A 467 -18.41 7.05 -8.09
C ALA A 467 -18.21 8.22 -7.12
N GLY A 468 -18.95 9.32 -7.30
CA GLY A 468 -18.77 10.54 -6.52
C GLY A 468 -17.32 11.01 -6.56
N VAL A 469 -16.74 11.26 -5.39
CA VAL A 469 -15.31 11.62 -5.25
C VAL A 469 -14.40 10.40 -5.12
N MET A 470 -14.93 9.17 -5.09
CA MET A 470 -14.12 7.95 -5.06
C MET A 470 -13.74 7.53 -6.47
N LEU A 471 -12.71 8.16 -7.03
CA LEU A 471 -12.26 7.92 -8.42
C LEU A 471 -10.90 7.23 -8.49
N GLY A 472 -10.68 6.51 -9.57
CA GLY A 472 -9.37 5.97 -9.93
C GLY A 472 -9.23 5.79 -11.43
N PHE A 473 -7.99 5.67 -11.89
CA PHE A 473 -7.65 5.42 -13.28
C PHE A 473 -6.47 4.46 -13.35
N ASP A 474 -6.39 3.69 -14.44
CA ASP A 474 -5.26 2.80 -14.70
C ASP A 474 -4.16 3.52 -15.46
N VAL A 475 -2.93 3.20 -15.12
CA VAL A 475 -1.74 3.47 -15.92
C VAL A 475 -1.39 2.20 -16.70
N GLN A 476 -1.09 2.32 -17.99
CA GLN A 476 -0.98 1.15 -18.87
C GLN A 476 0.04 0.10 -18.42
N ARG A 477 1.16 0.54 -17.81
CA ARG A 477 2.20 -0.32 -17.27
C ARG A 477 2.47 0.00 -15.81
N ALA A 478 2.88 -1.00 -15.04
CA ALA A 478 3.14 -0.85 -13.60
C ALA A 478 4.34 0.07 -13.31
N ASP A 479 5.41 0.00 -14.11
CA ASP A 479 6.57 0.89 -14.02
C ASP A 479 6.21 2.35 -14.31
N LEU A 480 5.36 2.59 -15.30
CA LEU A 480 4.82 3.93 -15.57
C LEU A 480 3.91 4.42 -14.44
N CYS A 481 3.22 3.52 -13.73
CA CYS A 481 2.39 3.88 -12.58
C CYS A 481 3.24 4.42 -11.43
N ASP A 482 4.37 3.75 -11.13
CA ASP A 482 5.34 4.22 -10.14
C ASP A 482 5.96 5.55 -10.59
N ALA A 483 6.41 5.65 -11.84
CA ALA A 483 6.97 6.88 -12.37
C ALA A 483 5.99 8.06 -12.27
N LEU A 484 4.73 7.88 -12.69
CA LEU A 484 3.71 8.92 -12.63
C LEU A 484 3.44 9.37 -11.19
N HIS A 485 3.35 8.43 -10.25
CA HIS A 485 3.13 8.74 -8.84
C HIS A 485 4.30 9.55 -8.24
N ASP A 486 5.54 9.21 -8.58
CA ASP A 486 6.72 10.00 -8.22
C ASP A 486 6.68 11.41 -8.84
N ARG A 487 6.36 11.53 -10.15
CA ARG A 487 6.29 12.83 -10.84
C ARG A 487 5.21 13.74 -10.30
N THR A 488 4.04 13.20 -9.95
CA THR A 488 2.99 13.98 -9.31
C THR A 488 3.43 14.46 -7.93
N PHE A 489 4.07 13.58 -7.14
CA PHE A 489 4.53 13.93 -5.79
C PHE A 489 5.57 15.04 -5.82
N ARG A 490 6.58 14.95 -6.70
CA ARG A 490 7.62 15.98 -6.88
C ARG A 490 7.06 17.36 -7.25
N ARG A 491 5.91 17.38 -7.91
CA ARG A 491 5.17 18.59 -8.30
C ARG A 491 4.14 19.03 -7.25
N GLY A 492 4.11 18.39 -6.10
CA GLY A 492 3.23 18.75 -4.98
C GLY A 492 1.84 18.09 -5.01
N LEU A 493 1.60 17.06 -5.83
CA LEU A 493 0.33 16.33 -5.84
C LEU A 493 0.49 14.93 -5.22
N VAL A 494 -0.26 14.68 -4.14
CA VAL A 494 -0.30 13.37 -3.47
C VAL A 494 -1.46 12.54 -4.03
N LEU A 495 -1.12 11.37 -4.54
CA LEU A 495 -2.07 10.33 -4.99
C LEU A 495 -1.84 9.06 -4.18
N LEU A 496 -2.77 8.11 -4.26
CA LEU A 496 -2.62 6.82 -3.58
C LEU A 496 -2.64 5.67 -4.59
N PRO A 497 -1.66 4.76 -4.55
CA PRO A 497 -1.68 3.59 -5.40
C PRO A 497 -2.76 2.58 -4.96
N ALA A 498 -3.24 1.79 -5.91
CA ALA A 498 -4.24 0.75 -5.72
C ALA A 498 -4.04 -0.37 -6.75
N GLY A 499 -4.27 -1.62 -6.33
CA GLY A 499 -3.97 -2.76 -7.19
C GLY A 499 -2.52 -2.74 -7.69
N GLU A 500 -2.33 -3.11 -8.96
CA GLU A 500 -0.99 -3.14 -9.60
C GLU A 500 -0.70 -1.92 -10.46
N ARG A 501 -1.75 -1.23 -10.95
CA ARG A 501 -1.63 -0.21 -12.00
C ARG A 501 -2.59 0.96 -11.82
N THR A 502 -3.25 1.10 -10.67
CA THR A 502 -4.27 2.12 -10.47
C THR A 502 -3.76 3.20 -9.54
N LEU A 503 -3.99 4.46 -9.88
CA LEU A 503 -3.86 5.59 -8.96
C LEU A 503 -5.26 6.07 -8.58
N ARG A 504 -5.46 6.33 -7.29
CA ARG A 504 -6.69 6.90 -6.74
C ARG A 504 -6.63 8.41 -6.81
N PHE A 505 -7.76 9.01 -7.11
CA PHE A 505 -7.97 10.44 -7.13
C PHE A 505 -9.22 10.74 -6.30
N TYR A 506 -9.02 11.03 -5.03
CA TYR A 506 -10.04 11.22 -4.00
C TYR A 506 -10.04 12.66 -3.48
N PRO A 507 -10.73 13.60 -4.17
CA PRO A 507 -10.99 14.92 -3.63
C PRO A 507 -11.76 14.85 -2.30
N ARG A 508 -11.65 15.90 -1.48
CA ARG A 508 -12.57 16.12 -0.36
C ARG A 508 -13.95 16.47 -0.91
N TYR A 509 -14.99 16.31 -0.10
CA TYR A 509 -16.38 16.49 -0.50
C TYR A 509 -16.65 17.90 -1.03
N ASP A 510 -16.06 18.90 -0.37
CA ASP A 510 -16.17 20.33 -0.65
C ASP A 510 -14.86 20.93 -1.18
N THR A 511 -14.03 20.12 -1.87
CA THR A 511 -12.84 20.65 -2.55
C THR A 511 -13.25 21.74 -3.53
N GLU A 512 -12.60 22.90 -3.43
CA GLU A 512 -12.88 24.03 -4.31
C GLU A 512 -12.53 23.72 -5.77
N PRO A 513 -13.31 24.22 -6.76
CA PRO A 513 -13.11 23.91 -8.16
C PRO A 513 -11.68 24.18 -8.67
N TYR A 514 -11.06 25.28 -8.23
CA TYR A 514 -9.71 25.64 -8.67
C TYR A 514 -8.65 24.64 -8.20
N ALA A 515 -8.83 24.03 -7.02
CA ALA A 515 -7.90 23.03 -6.48
C ALA A 515 -7.99 21.72 -7.28
N ILE A 516 -9.19 21.37 -7.77
CA ILE A 516 -9.35 20.22 -8.68
C ILE A 516 -8.64 20.51 -10.01
N ASP A 517 -8.82 21.70 -10.57
CA ASP A 517 -8.15 22.11 -11.81
C ASP A 517 -6.64 22.12 -11.66
N GLU A 518 -6.13 22.58 -10.53
CA GLU A 518 -4.71 22.57 -10.20
C GLU A 518 -4.17 21.14 -10.14
N ALA A 519 -4.84 20.20 -9.45
CA ALA A 519 -4.43 18.80 -9.43
C ALA A 519 -4.43 18.18 -10.83
N LEU A 520 -5.42 18.49 -11.67
CA LEU A 520 -5.48 18.02 -13.06
C LEU A 520 -4.36 18.63 -13.92
N SER A 521 -3.97 19.88 -13.66
CA SER A 521 -2.85 20.55 -14.31
C SER A 521 -1.50 19.92 -13.92
N ILE A 522 -1.30 19.63 -12.62
CA ILE A 522 -0.11 18.92 -12.14
C ILE A 522 -0.03 17.52 -12.75
N MET A 523 -1.15 16.79 -12.78
CA MET A 523 -1.28 15.50 -13.46
C MET A 523 -0.87 15.57 -14.93
N ARG A 524 -1.40 16.55 -15.67
CA ARG A 524 -1.05 16.79 -17.08
C ARG A 524 0.45 17.01 -17.25
N ALA A 525 1.06 17.90 -16.47
CA ALA A 525 2.49 18.18 -16.55
C ALA A 525 3.34 16.96 -16.20
N ALA A 526 2.89 16.12 -15.27
CA ALA A 526 3.55 14.85 -14.94
C ALA A 526 3.46 13.84 -16.09
N VAL A 527 2.32 13.74 -16.77
CA VAL A 527 2.14 12.88 -17.95
C VAL A 527 2.96 13.40 -19.14
N GLU A 528 2.94 14.71 -19.42
CA GLU A 528 3.72 15.33 -20.49
C GLU A 528 5.22 15.14 -20.31
N ASP A 529 5.72 15.16 -19.07
CA ASP A 529 7.11 14.84 -18.76
C ASP A 529 7.45 13.36 -19.07
N LEU A 530 6.53 12.42 -18.81
CA LEU A 530 6.69 11.01 -19.18
C LEU A 530 6.65 10.78 -20.71
N VAL A 531 5.87 11.58 -21.45
CA VAL A 531 5.75 11.46 -22.92
C VAL A 531 6.88 12.16 -23.65
N GLY A 532 7.24 13.38 -23.23
CA GLY A 532 8.24 14.25 -23.88
C GLY A 532 9.69 13.92 -23.54
N GLY A 533 9.95 13.30 -22.38
CA GLY A 533 11.21 12.64 -22.08
C GLY A 533 11.09 11.17 -22.42
N GLY A 534 11.47 10.78 -23.64
CA GLY A 534 11.36 9.39 -24.10
C GLY A 534 11.88 8.45 -23.03
N ILE A 535 11.03 7.51 -22.60
CA ILE A 535 11.21 6.53 -21.50
C ILE A 535 12.70 6.30 -21.23
N GLY A 536 13.29 7.18 -20.41
CA GLY A 536 14.66 7.04 -19.99
C GLY A 536 14.70 5.80 -19.11
N ALA A 537 15.78 5.02 -19.21
CA ALA A 537 15.95 3.79 -18.44
C ALA A 537 15.89 4.02 -16.90
N ASP A 538 15.84 5.26 -16.43
CA ASP A 538 15.85 5.66 -15.03
C ASP A 538 14.46 6.03 -14.51
N VAL A 539 13.62 5.02 -14.30
CA VAL A 539 12.52 5.17 -13.33
C VAL A 539 13.11 4.89 -11.96
N THR A 540 13.55 5.95 -11.27
CA THR A 540 13.83 5.83 -9.83
C THR A 540 12.54 5.37 -9.14
N PRO A 541 12.55 4.26 -8.40
CA PRO A 541 11.33 3.76 -7.77
C PRO A 541 10.71 4.83 -6.87
N THR A 542 9.38 4.87 -6.87
CA THR A 542 8.52 5.68 -6.01
C THR A 542 9.02 5.71 -4.57
N PRO A 543 8.74 6.78 -3.78
CA PRO A 543 8.89 6.72 -2.33
C PRO A 543 8.09 5.53 -1.81
N LYS A 544 8.78 4.41 -1.58
CA LYS A 544 8.21 3.21 -0.98
C LYS A 544 8.01 3.52 0.49
N VAL A 545 7.09 2.78 1.11
CA VAL A 545 7.07 2.72 2.57
C VAL A 545 8.48 2.38 3.02
N ARG A 546 9.17 3.32 3.65
CA ARG A 546 10.44 3.06 4.33
C ARG A 546 10.05 2.16 5.50
N VAL A 547 10.11 0.86 5.27
CA VAL A 547 10.12 -0.10 6.36
C VAL A 547 11.40 0.22 7.11
N GLY A 548 11.31 0.54 8.40
CA GLY A 548 12.46 0.84 9.23
C GLY A 548 13.49 -0.25 9.02
N THR A 549 14.53 0.08 8.27
CA THR A 549 15.62 -0.83 7.97
C THR A 549 16.31 -1.06 9.31
N LEU A 550 16.25 -2.28 9.83
CA LEU A 550 16.93 -2.60 11.08
C LEU A 550 18.42 -2.74 10.78
N ALA A 551 19.27 -2.17 11.63
CA ALA A 551 20.68 -2.56 11.66
C ALA A 551 20.78 -4.06 11.94
N ILE A 552 21.55 -4.77 11.12
CA ILE A 552 21.85 -6.18 11.33
C ILE A 552 23.04 -6.27 12.27
N PRO A 553 22.88 -6.82 13.49
CA PRO A 553 24.00 -7.01 14.39
C PRO A 553 25.08 -7.89 13.73
N LEU A 554 26.33 -7.44 13.69
CA LEU A 554 27.39 -8.17 13.00
C LEU A 554 27.57 -9.58 13.55
N ASP A 555 27.29 -9.82 14.83
CA ASP A 555 27.35 -11.15 15.45
C ASP A 555 26.27 -12.14 14.95
N THR A 556 25.21 -11.66 14.29
CA THR A 556 24.21 -12.50 13.61
C THR A 556 24.57 -12.80 12.15
N VAL A 557 25.64 -12.22 11.62
CA VAL A 557 26.05 -12.41 10.23
C VAL A 557 26.93 -13.66 10.11
N ASP A 558 26.49 -14.62 9.30
CA ASP A 558 27.26 -15.79 8.91
C ASP A 558 27.95 -15.54 7.57
N VAL A 559 29.18 -16.03 7.42
CA VAL A 559 29.89 -16.03 6.14
C VAL A 559 29.59 -17.35 5.41
N VAL A 560 29.13 -17.26 4.17
CA VAL A 560 28.77 -18.40 3.32
C VAL A 560 29.77 -18.47 2.17
N GLU A 561 30.47 -19.60 2.04
CA GLU A 561 31.34 -19.85 0.89
C GLU A 561 30.50 -20.14 -0.36
N LEU A 562 30.74 -19.35 -1.41
CA LEU A 562 30.25 -19.62 -2.75
C LEU A 562 31.37 -20.33 -3.49
N THR A 563 31.22 -21.64 -3.64
CA THR A 563 32.05 -22.52 -4.46
C THR A 563 31.24 -22.90 -5.69
N PRO A 564 31.83 -23.45 -6.78
CA PRO A 564 31.03 -23.92 -7.92
C PRO A 564 29.89 -24.89 -7.51
N ALA A 565 30.09 -25.70 -6.47
CA ALA A 565 29.06 -26.61 -5.96
C ALA A 565 27.95 -25.92 -5.15
N THR A 566 28.29 -24.91 -4.34
CA THR A 566 27.33 -24.22 -3.46
C THR A 566 26.65 -23.04 -4.15
N PHE A 567 27.28 -22.43 -5.15
CA PHE A 567 26.73 -21.30 -5.90
C PHE A 567 25.41 -21.65 -6.58
N ALA A 568 25.30 -22.84 -7.18
CA ALA A 568 24.06 -23.32 -7.81
C ALA A 568 22.85 -23.29 -6.85
N ALA A 569 23.05 -23.55 -5.55
CA ALA A 569 22.00 -23.51 -4.53
C ALA A 569 21.67 -22.09 -4.04
N HIS A 570 22.62 -21.15 -4.17
CA HIS A 570 22.50 -19.78 -3.66
C HIS A 570 22.31 -18.72 -4.76
N ARG A 571 22.33 -19.11 -6.04
CA ARG A 571 22.24 -18.21 -7.20
C ARG A 571 21.07 -17.23 -7.11
N LEU A 572 19.89 -17.68 -6.68
CA LEU A 572 18.71 -16.82 -6.61
C LEU A 572 18.87 -15.75 -5.54
N GLN A 573 19.48 -16.08 -4.41
CA GLN A 573 19.71 -15.13 -3.32
C GLN A 573 20.79 -14.10 -3.69
N VAL A 574 21.82 -14.51 -4.42
CA VAL A 574 22.83 -13.59 -4.98
C VAL A 574 22.18 -12.63 -5.98
N MET A 575 21.29 -13.14 -6.85
CA MET A 575 20.54 -12.32 -7.80
C MET A 575 19.53 -11.39 -7.17
N GLU A 576 18.92 -11.76 -6.05
CA GLU A 576 18.09 -10.85 -5.26
C GLU A 576 18.90 -9.65 -4.75
N VAL A 577 20.12 -9.87 -4.25
CA VAL A 577 20.98 -8.79 -3.76
C VAL A 577 21.45 -7.91 -4.93
N GLU A 578 21.88 -8.51 -6.03
CA GLU A 578 22.30 -7.80 -7.25
C GLU A 578 21.17 -6.93 -7.81
N GLN A 579 19.97 -7.50 -7.95
CA GLN A 579 18.82 -6.81 -8.53
C GLN A 579 18.33 -5.67 -7.63
N GLU A 580 18.40 -5.83 -6.31
CA GLU A 580 17.97 -4.80 -5.38
C GLU A 580 18.97 -3.63 -5.30
N ARG A 581 20.27 -3.91 -5.46
CA ARG A 581 21.31 -2.88 -5.44
C ARG A 581 21.42 -2.13 -6.77
N TYR A 582 21.46 -2.84 -7.89
CA TYR A 582 21.78 -2.27 -9.21
C TYR A 582 20.61 -2.27 -10.19
N GLY A 583 19.45 -2.83 -9.83
CA GLY A 583 18.28 -2.96 -10.71
C GLY A 583 18.31 -4.25 -11.56
N ALA A 584 17.29 -4.42 -12.41
CA ALA A 584 17.22 -5.59 -13.29
C ALA A 584 18.37 -5.58 -14.31
N ALA A 585 18.96 -6.76 -14.59
CA ALA A 585 19.93 -6.90 -15.66
C ALA A 585 19.29 -6.59 -17.01
N VAL A 586 19.68 -5.46 -17.63
CA VAL A 586 19.25 -5.09 -18.98
C VAL A 586 20.37 -5.46 -19.94
N SER A 587 20.04 -6.03 -21.10
CA SER A 587 21.02 -6.23 -22.17
C SER A 587 21.60 -4.88 -22.59
N TYR A 588 22.93 -4.78 -22.65
CA TYR A 588 23.62 -3.57 -23.10
C TYR A 588 23.10 -3.12 -24.48
N PRO A 589 22.86 -1.80 -24.67
CA PRO A 589 22.51 -1.25 -25.97
C PRO A 589 23.54 -1.66 -27.06
N PRO A 590 23.11 -1.97 -28.30
CA PRO A 590 24.00 -2.47 -29.34
C PRO A 590 25.17 -1.55 -29.70
N ASP A 591 25.06 -0.26 -29.40
CA ASP A 591 26.08 0.78 -29.55
C ASP A 591 27.14 0.74 -28.43
N VAL A 592 26.76 0.41 -27.21
CA VAL A 592 27.69 0.14 -26.09
C VAL A 592 28.49 -1.14 -26.33
N LEU A 593 27.85 -2.16 -26.92
CA LEU A 593 28.54 -3.39 -27.34
C LEU A 593 29.54 -3.16 -28.49
N ARG A 594 29.34 -2.12 -29.31
CA ARG A 594 30.19 -1.78 -30.47
C ARG A 594 31.32 -0.82 -30.14
N SER A 595 31.22 -0.04 -29.05
CA SER A 595 32.24 0.93 -28.66
C SER A 595 33.45 0.29 -27.96
N GLY A 596 33.37 -1.00 -27.61
CA GLY A 596 34.41 -1.70 -26.84
C GLY A 596 34.58 -1.21 -25.40
N GLN A 597 33.75 -0.25 -24.97
CA GLN A 597 33.77 0.34 -23.63
C GLN A 597 32.67 -0.30 -22.76
N ARG A 598 32.79 -1.60 -22.50
CA ARG A 598 31.88 -2.28 -21.58
C ARG A 598 32.21 -1.89 -20.14
N PRO A 599 31.25 -1.42 -19.35
CA PRO A 599 31.41 -1.33 -17.92
C PRO A 599 31.31 -2.76 -17.31
N LEU A 600 32.34 -3.19 -16.58
CA LEU A 600 32.57 -4.53 -15.97
C LEU A 600 31.57 -5.18 -14.95
N LEU A 601 30.40 -4.66 -14.58
CA LEU A 601 29.79 -4.98 -13.26
C LEU A 601 28.26 -4.89 -13.22
N GLN A 602 27.60 -5.47 -14.21
CA GLN A 602 26.31 -6.09 -13.96
C GLN A 602 26.35 -7.45 -14.64
N TYR A 603 26.50 -8.48 -13.82
CA TYR A 603 26.72 -9.82 -14.35
C TYR A 603 25.38 -10.53 -14.51
N PRO A 604 25.05 -11.03 -15.71
CA PRO A 604 23.97 -11.97 -15.84
C PRO A 604 24.37 -13.28 -15.14
N VAL A 605 23.37 -14.07 -14.74
CA VAL A 605 23.59 -15.30 -13.95
C VAL A 605 24.60 -16.25 -14.60
N GLU A 606 24.61 -16.31 -15.93
CA GLU A 606 25.52 -17.13 -16.72
C GLU A 606 26.99 -16.73 -16.52
N THR A 607 27.26 -15.44 -16.28
CA THR A 607 28.65 -14.99 -16.06
C THR A 607 29.12 -15.29 -14.66
N PHE A 608 28.24 -15.23 -13.65
CA PHE A 608 28.59 -15.74 -12.33
C PHE A 608 28.90 -17.23 -12.35
N ASP A 609 28.09 -18.02 -13.07
CA ASP A 609 28.35 -19.45 -13.24
C ASP A 609 29.71 -19.70 -13.93
N ALA A 610 30.03 -18.91 -14.97
CA ALA A 610 31.32 -18.98 -15.65
C ALA A 610 32.49 -18.61 -14.72
N THR A 611 32.40 -17.50 -13.99
CA THR A 611 33.40 -17.09 -13.00
C THR A 611 33.65 -18.17 -11.96
N MET A 612 32.56 -18.71 -11.39
CA MET A 612 32.65 -19.71 -10.32
C MET A 612 33.18 -21.05 -10.82
N ALA A 613 33.16 -21.32 -12.12
CA ALA A 613 33.75 -22.51 -12.71
C ALA A 613 35.29 -22.44 -12.80
N TYR A 614 35.92 -21.26 -12.67
CA TYR A 614 37.37 -21.14 -12.79
C TYR A 614 38.13 -21.74 -11.59
N PRO A 615 39.30 -22.36 -11.84
CA PRO A 615 40.20 -22.78 -10.77
C PRO A 615 40.61 -21.57 -9.91
N ARG A 616 40.57 -21.72 -8.58
CA ARG A 616 40.87 -20.65 -7.59
C ARG A 616 39.88 -19.47 -7.57
N ALA A 617 38.67 -19.62 -8.13
CA ALA A 617 37.60 -18.66 -7.89
C ALA A 617 37.28 -18.57 -6.38
N ILE A 618 37.01 -17.36 -5.91
CA ILE A 618 36.63 -17.08 -4.53
C ILE A 618 35.29 -16.36 -4.58
N GLY A 619 34.30 -16.93 -3.92
CA GLY A 619 33.02 -16.28 -3.74
C GLY A 619 32.59 -16.35 -2.28
N VAL A 620 32.06 -15.24 -1.78
CA VAL A 620 31.61 -15.07 -0.40
C VAL A 620 30.25 -14.42 -0.40
N ALA A 621 29.34 -14.89 0.43
CA ALA A 621 28.12 -14.17 0.79
C ALA A 621 28.06 -13.96 2.30
N LEU A 622 27.46 -12.84 2.71
CA LEU A 622 27.08 -12.59 4.09
C LEU A 622 25.60 -12.88 4.24
N ARG A 623 25.24 -13.72 5.21
CA ARG A 623 23.85 -14.10 5.49
C ARG A 623 23.47 -13.66 6.89
N ASP A 624 22.34 -12.98 7.03
CA ASP A 624 21.75 -12.77 8.35
C ASP A 624 21.15 -14.08 8.87
N ARG A 625 21.63 -14.56 10.02
CA ARG A 625 21.15 -15.80 10.65
C ARG A 625 19.69 -15.70 11.10
N VAL A 626 19.19 -14.49 11.38
CA VAL A 626 17.81 -14.28 11.86
C VAL A 626 16.81 -14.41 10.72
N SER A 627 17.00 -13.67 9.63
CA SER A 627 16.11 -13.71 8.45
C SER A 627 16.44 -14.82 7.45
N GLY A 628 17.67 -15.36 7.48
CA GLY A 628 18.19 -16.29 6.48
C GLY A 628 18.55 -15.62 5.14
N ARG A 629 18.37 -14.30 5.01
CA ARG A 629 18.57 -13.54 3.77
C ARG A 629 20.06 -13.23 3.57
N PHE A 630 20.50 -13.25 2.31
CA PHE A 630 21.82 -12.72 1.95
C PHE A 630 21.80 -11.20 2.04
N LEU A 631 22.76 -10.64 2.77
CA LEU A 631 22.93 -9.21 3.01
C LEU A 631 23.88 -8.59 2.01
N ALA A 632 24.89 -9.35 1.61
CA ALA A 632 25.92 -8.92 0.68
C ALA A 632 26.57 -10.15 0.04
N TYR A 633 27.21 -9.97 -1.11
CA TYR A 633 28.03 -11.01 -1.72
C TYR A 633 29.19 -10.36 -2.47
N GLY A 634 30.27 -11.13 -2.65
CA GLY A 634 31.33 -10.79 -3.58
C GLY A 634 31.95 -12.03 -4.20
N ILE A 635 32.21 -11.96 -5.51
CA ILE A 635 32.67 -13.08 -6.33
C ILE A 635 33.83 -12.59 -7.21
N GLY A 636 34.88 -13.38 -7.30
CA GLY A 636 36.04 -13.08 -8.11
C GLY A 636 36.87 -14.30 -8.45
N SER A 637 37.89 -14.11 -9.28
CA SER A 637 38.78 -15.18 -9.71
C SER A 637 40.15 -14.63 -10.10
N ALA A 638 41.10 -15.53 -10.41
CA ALA A 638 42.37 -15.13 -11.01
C ALA A 638 42.14 -14.60 -12.45
N LEU A 639 43.01 -13.69 -12.88
CA LEU A 639 42.91 -13.03 -14.19
C LEU A 639 43.08 -13.99 -15.38
N GLU A 640 43.88 -15.04 -15.19
CA GLU A 640 44.03 -16.09 -16.19
C GLU A 640 42.67 -16.77 -16.36
N ASN A 641 42.16 -16.76 -17.60
CA ASN A 641 40.92 -17.37 -18.10
C ASN A 641 39.74 -16.43 -18.42
N HIS A 642 39.87 -15.11 -18.39
CA HIS A 642 38.79 -14.23 -18.89
C HIS A 642 38.98 -13.90 -20.37
N ASP A 643 38.06 -14.38 -21.22
CA ASP A 643 37.95 -14.04 -22.64
C ASP A 643 37.11 -12.76 -22.85
N GLU A 644 37.14 -11.86 -21.84
CA GLU A 644 36.33 -10.64 -21.79
C GLU A 644 37.11 -9.43 -22.35
N GLU A 645 36.48 -8.72 -23.27
CA GLU A 645 36.99 -7.49 -23.90
C GLU A 645 37.18 -6.39 -22.83
N GLY A 646 38.44 -6.02 -22.53
CA GLY A 646 38.80 -4.99 -21.52
C GLY A 646 39.70 -5.49 -20.37
N VAL A 647 39.76 -6.80 -20.12
CA VAL A 647 40.68 -7.37 -19.11
C VAL A 647 42.14 -7.29 -19.59
N ALA A 648 42.36 -7.38 -20.90
CA ALA A 648 43.67 -7.22 -21.53
C ALA A 648 44.27 -5.79 -21.44
N SER A 649 43.45 -4.79 -21.08
CA SER A 649 43.91 -3.42 -20.80
C SER A 649 44.40 -3.23 -19.36
N ASP A 650 44.26 -4.23 -18.48
CA ASP A 650 44.88 -4.19 -17.16
C ASP A 650 46.41 -4.11 -17.32
N PRO A 651 47.09 -3.15 -16.66
CA PRO A 651 48.54 -2.96 -16.78
C PRO A 651 49.38 -4.19 -16.43
N ARG A 652 48.80 -5.19 -15.77
CA ARG A 652 49.47 -6.42 -15.30
C ARG A 652 48.78 -7.69 -15.80
N PHE A 653 48.10 -7.61 -16.95
CA PHE A 653 47.47 -8.77 -17.57
C PHE A 653 48.48 -9.92 -17.75
N GLY A 654 48.18 -11.09 -17.16
CA GLY A 654 49.05 -12.27 -17.19
C GLY A 654 49.98 -12.44 -15.98
N GLU A 655 49.92 -11.57 -14.97
CA GLU A 655 50.61 -11.82 -13.69
C GLU A 655 49.78 -12.76 -12.80
N ASN A 656 50.31 -13.97 -12.54
CA ASN A 656 49.70 -15.08 -11.77
C ASN A 656 49.35 -14.78 -10.28
N ASN A 657 49.41 -13.52 -9.87
CA ASN A 657 49.45 -13.08 -8.47
C ASN A 657 48.39 -12.04 -8.11
N THR A 658 47.43 -11.76 -9.00
CA THR A 658 46.34 -10.80 -8.75
C THR A 658 45.00 -11.50 -8.70
N PHE A 659 44.26 -11.29 -7.61
CA PHE A 659 42.85 -11.64 -7.48
C PHE A 659 41.99 -10.50 -8.01
N TYR A 660 41.08 -10.80 -8.93
CA TYR A 660 40.10 -9.82 -9.40
C TYR A 660 38.79 -10.03 -8.67
N LEU A 661 38.38 -9.08 -7.83
CA LEU A 661 37.02 -9.06 -7.30
C LEU A 661 36.11 -8.58 -8.43
N GLN A 662 35.44 -9.53 -9.08
CA GLN A 662 34.67 -9.28 -10.29
C GLN A 662 33.32 -8.68 -9.99
N ALA A 663 32.66 -9.07 -8.90
CA ALA A 663 31.35 -8.54 -8.56
C ALA A 663 31.24 -8.44 -7.05
N THR A 664 30.58 -7.39 -6.57
CA THR A 664 30.27 -7.21 -5.16
C THR A 664 29.01 -6.37 -5.05
N ALA A 665 28.12 -6.74 -4.13
CA ALA A 665 26.93 -5.96 -3.84
C ALA A 665 26.52 -6.13 -2.38
N THR A 666 26.01 -5.05 -1.79
CA THR A 666 25.41 -5.03 -0.46
C THR A 666 23.98 -4.54 -0.58
N LEU A 667 23.05 -5.15 0.16
CA LEU A 667 21.66 -4.74 0.17
C LEU A 667 21.52 -3.28 0.64
N PRO A 668 20.97 -2.39 -0.20
CA PRO A 668 20.79 -0.98 0.17
C PRO A 668 19.76 -0.78 1.29
N THR A 669 18.97 -1.81 1.61
CA THR A 669 17.97 -1.77 2.67
C THR A 669 18.51 -2.13 4.05
N VAL A 670 19.81 -2.30 4.24
CA VAL A 670 20.40 -2.59 5.55
C VAL A 670 20.93 -1.30 6.17
N GLN A 671 20.49 -0.96 7.39
CA GLN A 671 20.81 0.33 8.01
C GLN A 671 22.31 0.53 8.26
N ASN A 672 23.02 -0.55 8.59
CA ASN A 672 24.46 -0.58 8.77
C ASN A 672 25.15 -1.22 7.56
N GLU A 673 24.69 -0.89 6.33
CA GLU A 673 25.26 -1.41 5.09
C GLU A 673 26.78 -1.25 5.01
N VAL A 674 27.34 -0.13 5.51
CA VAL A 674 28.79 0.11 5.55
C VAL A 674 29.53 -0.95 6.39
N ASP A 675 28.99 -1.32 7.55
CA ASP A 675 29.61 -2.33 8.41
C ASP A 675 29.55 -3.73 7.77
N ILE A 676 28.45 -4.05 7.08
CA ILE A 676 28.25 -5.30 6.35
C ILE A 676 29.20 -5.37 5.15
N GLU A 677 29.31 -4.28 4.40
CA GLU A 677 30.18 -4.15 3.24
C GLU A 677 31.65 -4.27 3.63
N ASN A 678 32.07 -3.60 4.71
CA ASN A 678 33.42 -3.74 5.25
C ASN A 678 33.72 -5.19 5.65
N ARG A 679 32.79 -5.87 6.33
CA ARG A 679 32.93 -7.28 6.68
C ARG A 679 33.04 -8.19 5.46
N LEU A 680 32.29 -7.92 4.39
CA LEU A 680 32.36 -8.69 3.16
C LEU A 680 33.73 -8.52 2.50
N LEU A 681 34.18 -7.27 2.38
CA LEU A 681 35.45 -6.93 1.75
C LEU A 681 36.63 -7.54 2.52
N ASP A 682 36.62 -7.47 3.85
CA ASP A 682 37.64 -8.12 4.68
C ASP A 682 37.63 -9.65 4.52
N ALA A 683 36.45 -10.27 4.43
CA ALA A 683 36.32 -11.72 4.19
C ALA A 683 36.91 -12.12 2.82
N ILE A 684 36.76 -11.29 1.80
CA ILE A 684 37.35 -11.51 0.47
C ILE A 684 38.87 -11.28 0.53
N TYR A 685 39.33 -10.22 1.18
CA TYR A 685 40.76 -9.91 1.35
C TYR A 685 41.50 -11.07 2.03
N GLU A 686 40.95 -11.60 3.12
CA GLU A 686 41.52 -12.73 3.86
C GLU A 686 41.62 -13.98 2.98
N ARG A 687 40.57 -14.31 2.22
CA ARG A 687 40.55 -15.48 1.33
C ARG A 687 41.49 -15.34 0.16
N ALA A 688 41.55 -14.16 -0.46
CA ALA A 688 42.48 -13.88 -1.55
C ALA A 688 43.94 -14.00 -1.06
N THR A 689 44.23 -13.45 0.13
CA THR A 689 45.55 -13.58 0.75
C THR A 689 45.88 -15.05 1.05
N ALA A 690 44.95 -15.81 1.63
CA ALA A 690 45.12 -17.23 1.93
C ALA A 690 45.28 -18.10 0.67
N ALA A 691 44.64 -17.72 -0.44
CA ALA A 691 44.79 -18.35 -1.75
C ALA A 691 46.12 -17.99 -2.45
N GLY A 692 46.97 -17.17 -1.83
CA GLY A 692 48.32 -16.86 -2.30
C GLY A 692 48.38 -15.76 -3.37
N PHE A 693 47.37 -14.90 -3.46
CA PHE A 693 47.44 -13.70 -4.29
C PHE A 693 48.20 -12.57 -3.56
N ALA A 694 48.99 -11.78 -4.27
CA ALA A 694 49.71 -10.62 -3.74
C ALA A 694 48.99 -9.30 -4.00
N TYR A 695 48.00 -9.27 -4.91
CA TYR A 695 47.21 -8.09 -5.21
C TYR A 695 45.72 -8.43 -5.29
N LEU A 696 44.88 -7.47 -4.91
CA LEU A 696 43.44 -7.46 -5.17
C LEU A 696 43.15 -6.27 -6.08
N SER A 697 42.51 -6.51 -7.22
CA SER A 697 42.09 -5.48 -8.15
C SER A 697 40.59 -5.53 -8.34
N THR A 698 39.93 -4.38 -8.40
CA THR A 698 38.48 -4.32 -8.63
C THR A 698 38.01 -2.92 -8.96
N LEU A 699 36.80 -2.86 -9.50
CA LEU A 699 36.03 -1.65 -9.74
C LEU A 699 34.93 -1.63 -8.68
N VAL A 700 34.85 -0.55 -7.89
CA VAL A 700 33.80 -0.37 -6.88
C VAL A 700 33.25 1.05 -6.90
N GLU A 701 32.14 1.27 -6.22
CA GLU A 701 31.60 2.61 -5.99
C GLU A 701 32.66 3.50 -5.32
N ASP A 702 32.92 4.68 -5.88
CA ASP A 702 33.98 5.58 -5.42
C ASP A 702 33.80 5.99 -3.94
N ARG A 703 32.55 5.97 -3.44
CA ARG A 703 32.22 6.19 -2.03
C ARG A 703 32.96 5.24 -1.06
N LEU A 704 33.31 4.02 -1.50
CA LEU A 704 34.01 3.04 -0.65
C LEU A 704 35.41 3.51 -0.26
N ARG A 705 35.94 4.53 -0.91
CA ARG A 705 37.19 5.17 -0.48
C ARG A 705 37.04 5.96 0.82
N GLU A 706 35.83 6.37 1.17
CA GLU A 706 35.55 7.08 2.42
C GLU A 706 35.13 6.10 3.51
N THR A 707 34.25 5.16 3.16
CA THR A 707 33.57 4.26 4.11
C THR A 707 34.22 2.88 4.27
N GLY A 708 35.08 2.48 3.32
CA GLY A 708 35.70 1.15 3.22
C GLY A 708 36.76 0.84 4.27
N PRO A 709 37.24 -0.42 4.34
CA PRO A 709 38.29 -0.82 5.26
C PRO A 709 39.62 -0.10 4.93
N PRO A 710 40.55 0.04 5.89
CA PRO A 710 41.78 0.83 5.68
C PRO A 710 42.59 0.42 4.44
N TRP A 711 42.72 -0.87 4.18
CA TRP A 711 43.46 -1.38 3.02
C TRP A 711 42.85 -0.97 1.68
N LEU A 712 41.54 -0.70 1.64
CA LEU A 712 40.82 -0.25 0.46
C LEU A 712 41.01 1.26 0.25
N ARG A 713 40.95 2.03 1.34
CA ARG A 713 41.13 3.50 1.28
C ARG A 713 42.54 3.90 0.87
N ASP A 714 43.53 3.10 1.28
CA ASP A 714 44.94 3.29 0.93
C ASP A 714 45.31 2.68 -0.44
N ALA A 715 44.36 2.05 -1.15
CA ALA A 715 44.61 1.41 -2.43
C ALA A 715 44.91 2.44 -3.53
N ALA A 716 45.72 2.05 -4.51
CA ALA A 716 46.03 2.90 -5.65
C ALA A 716 44.84 2.95 -6.61
N VAL A 717 44.32 4.15 -6.88
CA VAL A 717 43.29 4.39 -7.91
C VAL A 717 43.98 4.43 -9.27
N LEU A 718 43.58 3.54 -10.17
CA LEU A 718 44.14 3.44 -11.52
C LEU A 718 43.29 4.21 -12.53
N GLU A 719 41.97 4.19 -12.37
CA GLU A 719 41.02 4.89 -13.24
C GLU A 719 39.74 5.27 -12.48
N GLN A 720 39.07 6.34 -12.89
CA GLN A 720 37.73 6.70 -12.40
C GLN A 720 36.74 6.70 -13.57
N VAL A 721 35.56 6.14 -13.33
CA VAL A 721 34.47 6.07 -14.30
C VAL A 721 33.28 6.87 -13.76
N ASP A 722 33.01 8.00 -14.40
CA ASP A 722 31.86 8.83 -14.09
C ASP A 722 30.56 8.18 -14.62
N ASN A 723 29.56 8.08 -13.76
CA ASN A 723 28.20 7.60 -14.08
C ASN A 723 28.16 6.20 -14.74
N TYR A 724 28.71 5.24 -14.01
CA TYR A 724 28.83 3.85 -14.44
C TYR A 724 27.46 3.20 -14.69
N LEU A 725 27.27 2.54 -15.84
CA LEU A 725 26.00 1.92 -16.26
C LEU A 725 24.78 2.86 -16.26
N ARG A 726 24.98 4.18 -16.28
CA ARG A 726 23.91 5.17 -16.06
C ARG A 726 23.25 5.07 -14.68
N SER A 727 23.90 4.43 -13.70
CA SER A 727 23.38 4.28 -12.34
C SER A 727 23.32 5.58 -11.53
N GLY A 728 23.84 6.69 -12.06
CA GLY A 728 24.06 7.93 -11.32
C GLY A 728 25.21 7.86 -10.31
N MET A 729 25.88 6.69 -10.19
CA MET A 729 26.98 6.47 -9.25
C MET A 729 28.34 6.55 -9.95
N ARG A 730 29.32 7.12 -9.26
CA ARG A 730 30.72 7.15 -9.69
C ARG A 730 31.42 5.89 -9.20
N PHE A 731 32.24 5.28 -10.05
CA PHE A 731 33.06 4.13 -9.71
C PHE A 731 34.54 4.44 -9.85
N ALA A 732 35.37 3.78 -9.05
CA ALA A 732 36.83 3.86 -9.12
C ALA A 732 37.42 2.46 -9.28
N TYR A 733 38.29 2.34 -10.26
CA TYR A 733 39.12 1.17 -10.47
C TYR A 733 40.36 1.29 -9.59
N PHE A 734 40.59 0.33 -8.70
CA PHE A 734 41.75 0.36 -7.79
C PHE A 734 42.44 -0.99 -7.65
N GLN A 735 43.68 -0.93 -7.15
CA GLN A 735 44.48 -2.09 -6.80
C GLN A 735 45.06 -1.96 -5.38
N ALA A 736 44.82 -2.98 -4.55
CA ALA A 736 45.33 -3.10 -3.18
C ALA A 736 46.37 -4.22 -3.07
N ALA A 737 47.41 -4.02 -2.26
CA ALA A 737 48.39 -5.05 -1.96
C ALA A 737 47.89 -6.01 -0.86
N LEU A 738 47.92 -7.31 -1.16
CA LEU A 738 47.66 -8.42 -0.23
C LEU A 738 49.04 -8.88 0.30
N LYS A 739 49.44 -8.48 1.50
CA LYS A 739 50.81 -8.74 1.99
C LYS A 739 51.08 -10.25 2.16
N PRO A 740 52.17 -10.82 1.60
CA PRO A 740 52.74 -12.07 2.08
C PRO A 740 53.78 -11.80 3.17
N ALA A 741 53.73 -12.55 4.28
CA ALA A 741 54.76 -12.46 5.31
C ALA A 741 56.13 -12.93 4.77
N SER A 742 57.14 -12.05 4.83
CA SER A 742 58.54 -12.50 4.93
C SER A 742 59.13 -11.98 6.22
N ALA A 743 59.55 -12.93 7.05
CA ALA A 743 60.18 -12.77 8.34
C ALA A 743 61.34 -11.78 8.33
N ALA A 744 61.49 -11.08 9.46
CA ALA A 744 62.65 -10.30 9.82
C ALA A 744 63.95 -11.10 9.60
N VAL A 745 64.89 -10.52 8.86
CA VAL A 745 66.31 -10.87 8.95
C VAL A 745 66.90 -9.98 10.04
N PRO A 746 67.47 -10.53 11.13
CA PRO A 746 68.15 -9.71 12.13
C PRO A 746 69.54 -9.36 11.61
N ALA A 747 69.88 -8.08 11.58
CA ALA A 747 71.25 -7.62 11.42
C ALA A 747 71.70 -6.94 12.72
N SER A 748 72.83 -7.45 13.20
CA SER A 748 73.66 -7.13 14.36
C SER A 748 73.76 -5.67 14.76
#